data_AF-A0A3P7ZIE5-F1
#
_entry.id   AF-A0A3P7ZIE5-F1
#
_cell.length_a   1.000
_cell.length_b   1.000
_cell.length_c   1.000
_cell.angle_alpha   90.00
_cell.angle_beta   90.00
_cell.angle_gamma   90.00
#
_symmetry.space_group_name_H-M   'P 1'
#
loop_
_entity.id
_entity.type
_entity.pdbx_description
1 polymer ?
#
loop_
_entity_poly.entity_id
_entity_poly.type
_entity_poly.pdbx_seq_one_letter_code
_entity_poly.pdbx_strand_id
1 'polypeptide(L)'
;MRKDSGLVTSGILHLSAVCFVVCGAPQFYQNVRQGHDDPSYLSSGLCISYLLWYSALIVYMFLMCFADPRSSSQKVRGSPEIDSSFFNRLTLWWFNPIPWKGAQKDLEVGNELRRPSPEDLFELNEGSTTKFLCDLWEKHWNPRMTGILALFSTFLTAEILKKGSAAKLSSVIWSMHFVAGSRAVKRNMVFSRLPREDEDVAEVGRVCHCNSNNSVVWMFRWEFLTAGGLKIASDTLQFASPFLLHQLIGFVSDLKSPLWIGLSYSILMFVSSELRSLVLNSYFYIMFRMGIKFQTALTAAVYKKSLELSNSARREKTVGEIVNLMSIDIERFQMITPQIQQFWSCPYQITLALAYLFVTLGYSAIPGVIIMVIFLPSNVICSIIVKKWQVAQMKLKDQRTKMVNEVLNGMKVVKLYAWEIPMEEHIDEIRQKELVLLKKSFLVRNVMDSFNTASPFLVALFSFGTYVLSSPEHELTPQVAFVSLTLFNQLRSPMTMIAYLISQTVQAVVSNKRLKEYFVAEELDPTVVDRTQKGISYIGLGCHRENAIAVQDFSATWDGNDSDRETTLQDINLSADAGSLIAVVGKVGTGKSSLLSALLGEMGKLQGRIGLYGKVGYVPQQPWIQNMTLRDNILFGRPFDKRRYNQVLSACALKPDLKVLPHGDMTEIGEKGINLSGGQKARVSLARAVYQDCDVYLLDDPLSAVDAHVGKHLFEKVIGPDGLLRHKTRILVTHRLSYIKSADEIIVLGDGRIIESGEYSDLMRQRGALSKFIEEYKSSSDSDEKEEEVESLSDTDNELLDSSVDDRRESRAMSDIEEYTQKTSDEYDGQHDKKMALGWRLGIYGALGTVECWLFLSVSFLLSLISLAFAGLSASYNLHSPLLHNLFRSPMSFYDTTPLGRILNRCAKVRPLVPLSQGPHKGRRLSRRCETYRCRLTMMLIVPTRGVRRLNSKFRKL
;
A
#
# COMPACT_ATOMS: atom_id res chain seq x y z
N MET A 1 5.11 41.60 23.85
CA MET A 1 6.18 40.63 24.22
C MET A 1 6.14 39.49 23.22
N ARG A 2 7.29 39.02 22.69
CA ARG A 2 7.33 37.81 21.83
C ARG A 2 7.11 36.57 22.71
N LYS A 3 6.21 35.68 22.30
CA LYS A 3 5.89 34.44 23.05
C LYS A 3 6.86 33.30 22.73
N ASP A 4 7.57 33.43 21.61
CA ASP A 4 8.33 32.38 20.92
C ASP A 4 9.82 32.39 21.29
N SER A 5 10.14 32.73 22.55
CA SER A 5 11.53 32.89 23.01
C SER A 5 11.78 32.41 24.45
N GLY A 6 10.97 31.45 24.92
CA GLY A 6 11.22 30.69 26.15
C GLY A 6 12.34 29.65 26.01
N LEU A 7 13.39 29.96 25.26
CA LEU A 7 14.54 29.10 24.92
C LEU A 7 15.86 29.62 25.52
N VAL A 8 15.75 30.32 26.65
CA VAL A 8 16.82 30.46 27.62
C VAL A 8 16.21 29.99 28.93
N THR A 9 16.81 28.98 29.55
CA THR A 9 16.43 28.49 30.88
C THR A 9 16.39 29.68 31.84
N SER A 10 15.19 30.00 32.35
CA SER A 10 15.02 31.19 33.19
C SER A 10 15.90 31.05 34.43
N GLY A 11 16.87 31.95 34.60
CA GLY A 11 17.77 31.93 35.77
C GLY A 11 17.00 31.97 37.09
N ILE A 12 15.80 32.57 37.09
CA ILE A 12 14.86 32.58 38.23
C ILE A 12 14.37 31.17 38.56
N LEU A 13 14.08 30.32 37.57
CA LEU A 13 13.70 28.92 37.82
C LEU A 13 14.86 28.12 38.41
N HIS A 14 16.06 28.25 37.82
CA HIS A 14 17.26 27.58 38.35
C HIS A 14 17.57 28.03 39.79
N LEU A 15 17.60 29.34 40.05
CA LEU A 15 17.77 29.91 41.40
C LEU A 15 16.68 29.43 42.36
N SER A 16 15.41 29.33 41.94
CA SER A 16 14.34 28.80 42.78
C SER A 16 14.57 27.33 43.15
N ALA A 17 15.03 26.50 42.21
CA ALA A 17 15.36 25.09 42.47
C ALA A 17 16.52 24.96 43.45
N VAL A 18 17.58 25.76 43.29
CA VAL A 18 18.70 25.84 44.25
C VAL A 18 18.22 26.26 45.63
N CYS A 19 17.37 27.30 45.74
CA CYS A 19 16.79 27.73 47.01
C CYS A 19 15.94 26.62 47.67
N PHE A 20 15.12 25.89 46.92
CA PHE A 20 14.35 24.77 47.49
C PHE A 20 15.25 23.62 47.98
N VAL A 21 16.34 23.30 47.27
CA VAL A 21 17.31 22.29 47.74
C VAL A 21 18.01 22.75 49.02
N VAL A 22 18.52 23.98 49.07
CA VAL A 22 19.19 24.53 50.26
C VAL A 22 18.23 24.59 51.46
N CYS A 23 17.00 25.04 51.28
CA CYS A 23 16.01 25.11 52.36
C CYS A 23 15.44 23.74 52.77
N GLY A 24 15.48 22.72 51.90
CA GLY A 24 15.08 21.35 52.23
C GLY A 24 16.15 20.54 52.96
N ALA A 25 17.43 20.89 52.78
CA ALA A 25 18.56 20.15 53.36
C ALA A 25 18.49 19.93 54.90
N PRO A 26 18.05 20.89 55.74
CA PRO A 26 17.93 20.68 57.18
C PRO A 26 16.88 19.62 57.55
N GLN A 27 15.73 19.63 56.88
CA GLN A 27 14.65 18.66 57.10
C GLN A 27 15.03 17.27 56.56
N PHE A 28 15.75 17.21 55.43
CA PHE A 28 16.34 15.96 54.95
C PHE A 28 17.33 15.38 55.97
N TYR A 29 18.27 16.18 56.48
CA TYR A 29 19.23 15.77 57.50
C TYR A 29 18.53 15.31 58.80
N GLN A 30 17.51 16.02 59.26
CA GLN A 30 16.73 15.63 60.43
C GLN A 30 16.01 14.28 60.21
N ASN A 31 15.35 14.09 59.06
CA ASN A 31 14.64 12.84 58.76
C ASN A 31 15.60 11.64 58.68
N VAL A 32 16.78 11.82 58.07
CA VAL A 32 17.83 10.77 57.99
C VAL A 32 18.39 10.46 59.39
N ARG A 33 18.62 11.48 60.22
CA ARG A 33 19.11 11.30 61.60
C ARG A 33 18.07 10.61 62.49
N GLN A 34 16.81 11.05 62.46
CA GLN A 34 15.73 10.39 63.19
C GLN A 34 15.51 8.95 62.70
N GLY A 35 15.74 8.67 61.41
CA GLY A 35 15.75 7.31 60.86
C GLY A 35 16.93 6.43 61.30
N HIS A 36 18.08 7.03 61.61
CA HIS A 36 19.23 6.33 62.18
C HIS A 36 19.02 6.04 63.68
N ASP A 37 18.43 6.99 64.39
CA ASP A 37 18.18 6.88 65.83
C ASP A 37 16.93 6.00 66.14
N ASP A 38 15.94 5.96 65.24
CA ASP A 38 14.78 5.05 65.25
C ASP A 38 14.48 4.50 63.84
N PRO A 39 14.83 3.24 63.54
CA PRO A 39 14.55 2.62 62.24
C PRO A 39 13.06 2.52 61.88
N SER A 40 12.14 2.58 62.86
CA SER A 40 10.71 2.59 62.58
C SER A 40 10.24 3.92 61.97
N TYR A 41 10.93 5.02 62.27
CA TYR A 41 10.64 6.34 61.69
C TYR A 41 10.81 6.36 60.17
N LEU A 42 11.81 5.64 59.63
CA LEU A 42 12.03 5.47 58.19
C LEU A 42 10.87 4.77 57.47
N SER A 43 10.08 3.94 58.16
CA SER A 43 8.89 3.29 57.59
C SER A 43 7.69 4.24 57.42
N SER A 44 7.73 5.43 58.02
CA SER A 44 6.64 6.40 57.96
C SER A 44 6.49 6.97 56.55
N GLY A 45 5.30 6.83 55.95
CA GLY A 45 5.03 7.30 54.58
C GLY A 45 5.30 8.79 54.34
N LEU A 46 5.19 9.64 55.38
CA LEU A 46 5.58 11.06 55.34
C LEU A 46 7.10 11.25 55.19
N CYS A 47 7.91 10.42 55.85
CA CYS A 47 9.37 10.43 55.70
C CYS A 47 9.75 9.94 54.29
N ILE A 48 9.22 8.79 53.86
CA ILE A 48 9.50 8.20 52.54
C ILE A 48 9.13 9.16 51.40
N SER A 49 7.94 9.77 51.45
CA SER A 49 7.50 10.73 50.42
C SER A 49 8.35 11.99 50.39
N TYR A 50 8.82 12.48 51.54
CA TYR A 50 9.78 13.60 51.59
C TYR A 50 11.14 13.24 50.99
N LEU A 51 11.69 12.06 51.32
CA LEU A 51 12.97 11.59 50.76
C LEU A 51 12.90 11.43 49.23
N LEU A 52 11.78 10.91 48.71
CA LEU A 52 11.53 10.81 47.26
C LEU A 52 11.37 12.19 46.60
N TRP A 53 10.64 13.12 47.24
CA TRP A 53 10.49 14.49 46.73
C TRP A 53 11.82 15.25 46.70
N TYR A 54 12.60 15.19 47.78
CA TYR A 54 13.87 15.91 47.89
C TYR A 54 14.96 15.35 46.94
N SER A 55 15.01 14.02 46.76
CA SER A 55 15.91 13.42 45.76
C SER A 55 15.49 13.76 44.32
N ALA A 56 14.19 13.77 44.01
CA ALA A 56 13.69 14.25 42.71
C ALA A 56 13.98 15.76 42.48
N LEU A 57 13.93 16.58 43.53
CA LEU A 57 14.26 18.00 43.50
C LEU A 57 15.74 18.24 43.19
N ILE A 58 16.66 17.46 43.77
CA ILE A 58 18.10 17.50 43.43
C ILE A 58 18.32 17.15 41.95
N VAL A 59 17.66 16.11 41.44
CA VAL A 59 17.73 15.73 40.02
C VAL A 59 17.16 16.83 39.12
N TYR A 60 16.05 17.46 39.50
CA TYR A 60 15.47 18.61 38.79
C TYR A 60 16.42 19.82 38.74
N MET A 61 17.04 20.17 39.86
CA MET A 61 18.06 21.22 39.93
C MET A 61 19.26 20.90 39.02
N PHE A 62 19.75 19.66 39.04
CA PHE A 62 20.86 19.21 38.19
C PHE A 62 20.51 19.25 36.70
N LEU A 63 19.30 18.83 36.31
CA LEU A 63 18.82 18.94 34.93
C LEU A 63 18.73 20.41 34.46
N MET A 64 18.35 21.33 35.36
CA MET A 64 18.33 22.77 35.12
C MET A 64 19.73 23.43 35.05
N CYS A 65 20.83 22.68 35.22
CA CYS A 65 22.18 23.18 34.93
C CYS A 65 22.49 23.15 33.42
N PHE A 66 21.79 22.34 32.62
CA PHE A 66 21.99 22.24 31.18
C PHE A 66 21.12 23.27 30.45
N ALA A 67 21.74 24.35 29.99
CA ALA A 67 21.05 25.38 29.22
C ALA A 67 20.72 24.89 27.80
N ASP A 68 19.47 25.10 27.36
CA ASP A 68 19.04 24.78 25.99
C ASP A 68 19.87 25.55 24.94
N PRO A 69 20.28 24.89 23.83
CA PRO A 69 20.98 25.57 22.74
C PRO A 69 20.05 26.55 22.03
N ARG A 70 20.54 27.77 21.77
CA ARG A 70 19.79 28.79 21.03
C ARG A 70 19.50 28.32 19.59
N SER A 71 18.24 27.96 19.33
CA SER A 71 17.72 27.72 17.98
C SER A 71 17.97 28.95 17.08
N SER A 72 18.63 28.74 15.94
CA SER A 72 18.93 29.79 14.97
C SER A 72 17.66 30.23 14.21
N SER A 73 17.50 31.54 14.04
CA SER A 73 16.25 32.16 13.58
C SER A 73 16.02 32.04 12.06
N GLN A 74 15.78 30.82 11.58
CA GLN A 74 15.31 30.56 10.21
C GLN A 74 14.33 29.37 10.19
N LYS A 75 13.13 29.58 10.75
CA LYS A 75 12.05 28.61 10.66
C LYS A 75 11.45 28.59 9.25
N VAL A 76 11.91 27.63 8.45
CA VAL A 76 11.13 27.07 7.33
C VAL A 76 9.79 26.55 7.89
N ARG A 77 8.73 26.51 7.07
CA ARG A 77 7.33 26.34 7.50
C ARG A 77 6.94 24.88 7.80
N GLY A 78 7.88 24.11 8.35
CA GLY A 78 7.73 22.69 8.68
C GLY A 78 6.77 22.42 9.85
N SER A 79 6.56 21.13 10.12
CA SER A 79 5.65 20.69 11.19
C SER A 79 6.13 21.12 12.59
N PRO A 80 5.24 21.70 13.43
CA PRO A 80 5.58 22.13 14.80
C PRO A 80 5.82 20.96 15.76
N GLU A 81 5.71 19.71 15.30
CA GLU A 81 5.94 18.49 16.09
C GLU A 81 7.28 18.53 16.85
N ILE A 82 8.40 18.77 16.15
CA ILE A 82 9.75 18.70 16.74
C ILE A 82 10.00 19.89 17.67
N ASP A 83 9.54 21.07 17.27
CA ASP A 83 9.62 22.32 18.03
C ASP A 83 8.77 22.32 19.31
N SER A 84 7.77 21.45 19.42
CA SER A 84 6.82 21.45 20.53
C SER A 84 7.40 20.83 21.81
N SER A 85 6.92 21.28 22.97
CA SER A 85 7.37 20.77 24.28
C SER A 85 7.04 19.28 24.47
N PHE A 86 7.75 18.61 25.38
CA PHE A 86 7.58 17.16 25.60
C PHE A 86 6.11 16.77 25.88
N PHE A 87 5.41 17.49 26.76
CA PHE A 87 4.00 17.22 27.06
C PHE A 87 3.09 17.46 25.84
N ASN A 88 3.40 18.43 25.00
CA ASN A 88 2.67 18.72 23.77
C ASN A 88 2.86 17.60 22.73
N ARG A 89 4.07 17.04 22.59
CA ARG A 89 4.32 15.83 21.80
C ARG A 89 3.59 14.61 22.36
N LEU A 90 3.67 14.38 23.67
CA LEU A 90 3.05 13.24 24.36
C LEU A 90 1.53 13.21 24.21
N THR A 91 0.89 14.38 24.20
CA THR A 91 -0.57 14.55 24.04
C THR A 91 -1.02 14.86 22.61
N LEU A 92 -0.07 14.96 21.66
CA LEU A 92 -0.28 15.39 20.27
C LEU A 92 -1.03 16.73 20.11
N TRP A 93 -0.97 17.60 21.13
CA TRP A 93 -1.80 18.83 21.20
C TRP A 93 -1.52 19.82 20.06
N TRP A 94 -0.31 19.81 19.50
CA TRP A 94 0.11 20.60 18.34
C TRP A 94 -0.70 20.32 17.07
N PHE A 95 -1.36 19.15 16.99
CA PHE A 95 -2.19 18.78 15.85
C PHE A 95 -3.59 19.41 15.90
N ASN A 96 -4.12 19.76 17.09
CA ASN A 96 -5.49 20.25 17.28
C ASN A 96 -5.94 21.43 16.38
N PRO A 97 -5.05 22.37 15.96
CA PRO A 97 -5.42 23.41 15.00
C PRO A 97 -5.86 22.88 13.62
N ILE A 98 -5.40 21.69 13.19
CA ILE A 98 -5.76 21.10 11.89
C ILE A 98 -7.21 20.59 11.89
N PRO A 99 -7.67 19.73 12.83
CA PRO A 99 -9.09 19.38 12.96
C PRO A 99 -9.99 20.60 13.17
N TRP A 100 -9.53 21.62 13.89
CA TRP A 100 -10.29 22.86 14.08
C TRP A 100 -10.48 23.63 12.76
N LYS A 101 -9.43 23.81 11.97
CA LYS A 101 -9.53 24.34 10.59
C LYS A 101 -10.45 23.49 9.72
N GLY A 102 -10.29 22.16 9.77
CA GLY A 102 -11.07 21.19 8.99
C GLY A 102 -12.55 21.13 9.35
N ALA A 103 -12.95 21.67 10.51
CA ALA A 103 -14.34 21.88 10.89
C ALA A 103 -14.92 23.22 10.38
N GLN A 104 -14.07 24.16 9.95
CA GLN A 104 -14.44 25.48 9.44
C GLN A 104 -14.41 25.56 7.91
N LYS A 105 -13.47 24.87 7.26
CA LYS A 105 -13.36 24.73 5.80
C LYS A 105 -12.80 23.36 5.42
N ASP A 106 -13.04 22.94 4.19
CA ASP A 106 -12.28 21.83 3.59
C ASP A 106 -10.78 22.19 3.56
N LEU A 107 -9.91 21.23 3.86
CA LEU A 107 -8.46 21.45 3.95
C LEU A 107 -7.80 21.41 2.57
N GLU A 108 -7.05 22.46 2.22
CA GLU A 108 -6.38 22.57 0.92
C GLU A 108 -4.92 22.09 0.99
N VAL A 109 -4.51 21.33 -0.03
CA VAL A 109 -3.10 21.00 -0.31
C VAL A 109 -2.54 22.08 -1.22
N GLY A 110 -1.39 22.66 -0.86
CA GLY A 110 -0.66 23.58 -1.73
C GLY A 110 -0.19 22.88 -3.01
N ASN A 111 -0.32 23.58 -4.14
CA ASN A 111 0.27 23.16 -5.41
C ASN A 111 1.20 24.28 -5.89
N GLU A 112 2.50 24.13 -5.62
CA GLU A 112 3.57 25.06 -6.03
C GLU A 112 3.42 25.55 -7.47
N LEU A 113 2.98 24.66 -8.36
CA LEU A 113 2.87 24.83 -9.81
C LEU A 113 1.70 25.69 -10.31
N ARG A 114 0.75 26.17 -9.48
CA ARG A 114 -0.43 26.90 -10.02
C ARG A 114 -0.94 28.13 -9.27
N ARG A 115 -0.91 28.20 -7.93
CA ARG A 115 -1.31 29.41 -7.17
C ARG A 115 -0.64 29.48 -5.78
N PRO A 116 -0.32 30.69 -5.26
CA PRO A 116 0.04 30.89 -3.86
C PRO A 116 -1.22 30.89 -2.97
N SER A 117 -1.92 29.75 -2.88
CA SER A 117 -2.96 29.54 -1.86
C SER A 117 -2.32 29.22 -0.51
N PRO A 118 -2.93 29.62 0.62
CA PRO A 118 -2.35 29.39 1.94
C PRO A 118 -2.52 27.92 2.36
N GLU A 119 -1.44 27.15 2.27
CA GLU A 119 -1.36 25.77 2.78
C GLU A 119 -1.90 25.63 4.21
N ASP A 120 -2.82 24.67 4.39
CA ASP A 120 -3.31 24.30 5.72
C ASP A 120 -2.55 23.15 6.36
N LEU A 121 -1.85 22.35 5.55
CA LEU A 121 -1.05 21.21 5.93
C LEU A 121 0.41 21.62 6.12
N PHE A 122 1.13 20.92 6.99
CA PHE A 122 2.56 21.15 7.21
C PHE A 122 3.42 20.35 6.24
N GLU A 123 4.58 20.91 5.88
CA GLU A 123 5.66 20.15 5.24
C GLU A 123 6.15 19.02 6.15
N LEU A 124 6.68 17.95 5.55
CA LEU A 124 7.26 16.82 6.28
C LEU A 124 8.62 17.19 6.88
N ASN A 125 8.81 16.86 8.17
CA ASN A 125 10.11 16.94 8.84
C ASN A 125 11.18 16.16 8.06
N GLU A 126 12.41 16.69 7.99
CA GLU A 126 13.51 16.16 7.15
C GLU A 126 13.71 14.64 7.27
N GLY A 127 13.74 14.12 8.50
CA GLY A 127 13.87 12.68 8.82
C GLY A 127 12.67 11.79 8.47
N SER A 128 11.64 12.36 7.84
CA SER A 128 10.49 11.66 7.22
C SER A 128 10.40 11.91 5.70
N THR A 129 11.31 12.69 5.10
CA THR A 129 11.28 12.99 3.66
C THR A 129 11.79 11.81 2.84
N THR A 130 11.25 11.64 1.62
CA THR A 130 11.66 10.58 0.69
C THR A 130 13.17 10.61 0.40
N LYS A 131 13.77 11.80 0.28
CA LYS A 131 15.22 11.96 0.03
C LYS A 131 16.05 11.30 1.14
N PHE A 132 15.84 11.71 2.40
CA PHE A 132 16.54 11.14 3.56
C PHE A 132 16.32 9.63 3.69
N LEU A 133 15.09 9.15 3.43
CA LEU A 133 14.76 7.74 3.50
C LEU A 133 15.39 6.91 2.37
N CYS A 134 15.54 7.46 1.16
CA CYS A 134 16.31 6.85 0.07
C CYS A 134 17.80 6.79 0.38
N ASP A 135 18.41 7.90 0.82
CA ASP A 135 19.83 7.95 1.18
C ASP A 135 20.16 6.92 2.28
N LEU A 136 19.27 6.80 3.28
CA LEU A 136 19.38 5.84 4.37
C LEU A 136 19.12 4.39 3.92
N TRP A 137 18.19 4.15 2.99
CA TRP A 137 17.98 2.83 2.36
C TRP A 137 19.22 2.39 1.59
N GLU A 138 19.75 3.23 0.69
CA GLU A 138 20.91 2.91 -0.14
C GLU A 138 22.17 2.63 0.69
N LYS A 139 22.36 3.37 1.78
CA LYS A 139 23.42 3.12 2.78
C LYS A 139 23.38 1.71 3.39
N HIS A 140 22.21 1.11 3.53
CA HIS A 140 22.03 -0.24 4.09
C HIS A 140 21.84 -1.34 3.04
N TRP A 141 21.28 -1.02 1.87
CA TRP A 141 21.00 -1.94 0.78
C TRP A 141 22.23 -2.20 -0.09
N ASN A 142 22.88 -1.14 -0.60
CA ASN A 142 23.93 -1.27 -1.61
C ASN A 142 25.11 -2.17 -1.13
N PRO A 143 25.65 -2.02 0.10
CA PRO A 143 26.74 -2.89 0.57
C PRO A 143 26.35 -4.37 0.67
N ARG A 144 25.07 -4.66 0.93
CA ARG A 144 24.57 -6.04 1.00
C ARG A 144 24.39 -6.64 -0.38
N MET A 145 23.88 -5.86 -1.34
CA MET A 145 23.79 -6.30 -2.74
C MET A 145 25.17 -6.60 -3.32
N THR A 146 26.16 -5.71 -3.10
CA THR A 146 27.56 -5.97 -3.49
C THR A 146 28.14 -7.21 -2.80
N GLY A 147 27.80 -7.45 -1.53
CA GLY A 147 28.22 -8.67 -0.81
C GLY A 147 27.61 -9.95 -1.37
N ILE A 148 26.33 -9.94 -1.75
CA ILE A 148 25.65 -11.07 -2.40
C ILE A 148 26.26 -11.34 -3.78
N LEU A 149 26.50 -10.30 -4.58
CA LEU A 149 27.16 -10.42 -5.89
C LEU A 149 28.59 -10.98 -5.78
N ALA A 150 29.36 -10.53 -4.79
CA ALA A 150 30.69 -11.07 -4.52
C ALA A 150 30.63 -12.57 -4.17
N LEU A 151 29.74 -12.98 -3.25
CA LEU A 151 29.53 -14.38 -2.89
C LEU A 151 29.11 -15.24 -4.10
N PHE A 152 28.17 -14.74 -4.91
CA PHE A 152 27.72 -15.40 -6.12
C PHE A 152 28.86 -15.56 -7.14
N SER A 153 29.70 -14.54 -7.31
CA SER A 153 30.88 -14.62 -8.18
C SER A 153 31.89 -15.68 -7.70
N THR A 154 32.12 -15.79 -6.38
CA THR A 154 33.02 -16.81 -5.83
C THR A 154 32.48 -18.23 -5.98
N PHE A 155 31.16 -18.41 -5.80
CA PHE A 155 30.49 -19.69 -6.07
C PHE A 155 30.59 -20.06 -7.56
N LEU A 156 30.30 -19.13 -8.46
CA LEU A 156 30.40 -19.36 -9.91
C LEU A 156 31.85 -19.72 -10.33
N THR A 157 32.88 -19.09 -9.74
CA THR A 157 34.27 -19.48 -10.00
C THR A 157 34.61 -20.87 -9.46
N ALA A 158 34.07 -21.28 -8.31
CA ALA A 158 34.25 -22.63 -7.78
C ALA A 158 33.58 -23.69 -8.66
N GLU A 159 32.40 -23.39 -9.21
CA GLU A 159 31.68 -24.30 -10.11
C GLU A 159 32.35 -24.41 -11.49
N ILE A 160 32.96 -23.32 -11.99
CA ILE A 160 33.79 -23.32 -13.19
C ILE A 160 35.10 -24.09 -12.97
N LEU A 161 35.70 -24.02 -11.77
CA LEU A 161 36.87 -24.80 -11.37
C LEU A 161 36.56 -26.30 -11.34
N LYS A 162 35.44 -26.73 -10.73
CA LYS A 162 34.97 -28.13 -10.78
C LYS A 162 34.80 -28.64 -12.22
N LYS A 163 34.28 -27.79 -13.12
CA LYS A 163 34.05 -28.12 -14.53
C LYS A 163 35.30 -27.97 -15.43
N GLY A 164 36.50 -27.89 -14.85
CA GLY A 164 37.80 -28.16 -15.51
C GLY A 164 38.27 -27.18 -16.58
N SER A 165 37.56 -26.07 -16.81
CA SER A 165 37.79 -25.20 -17.98
C SER A 165 38.87 -24.13 -17.72
N ALA A 166 40.12 -24.58 -17.56
CA ALA A 166 41.27 -23.72 -17.20
C ALA A 166 41.44 -22.49 -18.13
N ALA A 167 41.20 -22.64 -19.43
CA ALA A 167 41.30 -21.55 -20.42
C ALA A 167 40.27 -20.42 -20.21
N LYS A 168 39.13 -20.68 -19.54
CA LYS A 168 38.15 -19.64 -19.16
C LYS A 168 38.51 -18.94 -17.85
N LEU A 169 39.45 -19.48 -17.06
CA LEU A 169 39.77 -18.95 -15.74
C LEU A 169 40.61 -17.66 -15.82
N SER A 170 41.55 -17.60 -16.76
CA SER A 170 42.48 -16.48 -16.92
C SER A 170 41.77 -15.17 -17.27
N SER A 171 40.79 -15.18 -18.19
CA SER A 171 40.05 -13.97 -18.60
C SER A 171 39.14 -13.43 -17.48
N VAL A 172 38.56 -14.31 -16.65
CA VAL A 172 37.77 -13.93 -15.47
C VAL A 172 38.66 -13.31 -14.39
N ILE A 173 39.84 -13.89 -14.11
CA ILE A 173 40.78 -13.36 -13.12
C ILE A 173 41.36 -12.01 -13.56
N TRP A 174 41.68 -11.85 -14.86
CA TRP A 174 42.23 -10.59 -15.38
C TRP A 174 41.22 -9.44 -15.33
N SER A 175 39.93 -9.73 -15.64
CA SER A 175 38.86 -8.73 -15.55
C SER A 175 38.51 -8.36 -14.09
N MET A 176 38.69 -9.26 -13.12
CA MET A 176 38.54 -8.92 -11.69
C MET A 176 39.60 -7.93 -11.19
N HIS A 177 40.88 -8.10 -11.57
CA HIS A 177 41.97 -7.29 -11.02
C HIS A 177 41.91 -5.80 -11.42
N PHE A 178 41.37 -5.48 -12.60
CA PHE A 178 41.28 -4.10 -13.09
C PHE A 178 40.18 -3.26 -12.40
N VAL A 179 39.19 -3.92 -11.80
CA VAL A 179 37.97 -3.28 -11.25
C VAL A 179 38.19 -2.64 -9.87
N ALA A 180 39.21 -3.06 -9.11
CA ALA A 180 39.37 -2.69 -7.70
C ALA A 180 39.57 -1.18 -7.43
N GLY A 181 40.07 -0.42 -8.41
CA GLY A 181 40.55 0.95 -8.20
C GLY A 181 39.49 2.07 -8.17
N SER A 182 38.28 1.85 -8.69
CA SER A 182 37.38 2.96 -9.06
C SER A 182 36.02 2.95 -8.37
N ARG A 183 35.68 4.03 -7.64
CA ARG A 183 34.43 4.15 -6.86
C ARG A 183 33.15 3.96 -7.69
N ALA A 184 33.16 4.32 -8.97
CA ALA A 184 32.01 4.20 -9.86
C ALA A 184 31.74 2.76 -10.34
N VAL A 185 32.74 1.89 -10.36
CA VAL A 185 32.65 0.55 -11.01
C VAL A 185 32.07 -0.51 -10.05
N LYS A 186 31.87 -0.18 -8.76
CA LYS A 186 31.34 -1.11 -7.73
C LYS A 186 29.88 -1.59 -7.92
N ARG A 187 29.18 -1.11 -8.97
CA ARG A 187 27.88 -1.64 -9.41
C ARG A 187 28.03 -2.75 -10.47
N ASN A 188 29.14 -2.83 -11.18
CA ASN A 188 29.27 -3.63 -12.40
C ASN A 188 29.88 -5.00 -12.11
N MET A 189 29.03 -5.96 -11.74
CA MET A 189 29.36 -7.39 -11.81
C MET A 189 28.40 -8.06 -12.79
N VAL A 190 28.95 -8.74 -13.80
CA VAL A 190 28.19 -9.20 -14.96
C VAL A 190 27.26 -10.36 -14.57
N PHE A 191 25.94 -10.14 -14.70
CA PHE A 191 24.88 -11.08 -14.32
C PHE A 191 24.74 -12.32 -15.24
N SER A 192 25.64 -12.53 -16.20
CA SER A 192 25.41 -13.37 -17.39
C SER A 192 25.37 -14.89 -17.19
N ARG A 193 25.40 -15.40 -15.95
CA ARG A 193 25.19 -16.82 -15.63
C ARG A 193 24.49 -17.01 -14.30
N LEU A 194 23.17 -17.10 -14.34
CA LEU A 194 22.39 -17.86 -13.35
C LEU A 194 22.13 -19.26 -13.91
N PRO A 195 22.44 -20.34 -13.18
CA PRO A 195 21.90 -21.66 -13.50
C PRO A 195 20.37 -21.63 -13.48
N ARG A 196 19.73 -22.33 -14.43
CA ARG A 196 18.25 -22.44 -14.52
C ARG A 196 17.69 -23.69 -13.83
N GLU A 197 18.52 -24.45 -13.13
CA GLU A 197 18.04 -25.58 -12.31
C GLU A 197 17.37 -25.02 -11.04
N ASP A 198 16.12 -25.42 -10.79
CA ASP A 198 15.28 -24.84 -9.73
C ASP A 198 15.91 -24.96 -8.33
N GLU A 199 16.75 -25.97 -8.09
CA GLU A 199 17.43 -26.19 -6.80
C GLU A 199 18.53 -25.15 -6.52
N ASP A 200 19.28 -24.73 -7.55
CA ASP A 200 20.34 -23.69 -7.47
C ASP A 200 19.73 -22.31 -7.21
N VAL A 201 18.66 -21.97 -7.94
CA VAL A 201 17.92 -20.72 -7.72
C VAL A 201 17.26 -20.74 -6.33
N ALA A 202 16.80 -21.90 -5.85
CA ALA A 202 16.35 -22.07 -4.48
C ALA A 202 17.50 -22.01 -3.44
N GLU A 203 18.75 -22.36 -3.77
CA GLU A 203 19.93 -22.24 -2.88
C GLU A 203 20.36 -20.77 -2.73
N VAL A 204 20.51 -20.04 -3.84
CA VAL A 204 20.75 -18.58 -3.81
C VAL A 204 19.56 -17.87 -3.14
N GLY A 205 18.35 -18.34 -3.40
CA GLY A 205 17.13 -17.94 -2.69
C GLY A 205 17.21 -18.18 -1.18
N ARG A 206 17.72 -19.33 -0.73
CA ARG A 206 17.93 -19.68 0.69
C ARG A 206 18.98 -18.78 1.35
N VAL A 207 20.12 -18.52 0.71
CA VAL A 207 21.12 -17.56 1.23
C VAL A 207 20.53 -16.15 1.37
N CYS A 208 19.71 -15.72 0.41
CA CYS A 208 18.95 -14.45 0.46
C CYS A 208 17.79 -14.45 1.49
N HIS A 209 17.23 -15.61 1.87
CA HIS A 209 16.22 -15.70 2.92
C HIS A 209 16.79 -15.28 4.27
N CYS A 210 17.99 -15.78 4.62
CA CYS A 210 18.59 -15.61 5.95
C CYS A 210 18.90 -14.16 6.32
N ASN A 211 19.45 -13.36 5.40
CA ASN A 211 20.06 -12.07 5.75
C ASN A 211 19.26 -10.82 5.38
N SER A 212 18.33 -10.90 4.41
CA SER A 212 17.62 -9.74 3.88
C SER A 212 16.71 -9.04 4.90
N ASN A 213 16.04 -9.80 5.78
CA ASN A 213 15.13 -9.24 6.79
C ASN A 213 15.89 -8.32 7.80
N ASN A 214 17.19 -8.56 8.00
CA ASN A 214 18.06 -7.75 8.86
C ASN A 214 18.47 -6.40 8.24
N SER A 215 18.02 -6.03 7.04
CA SER A 215 18.30 -4.70 6.45
C SER A 215 17.38 -3.65 7.06
N VAL A 216 16.08 -3.95 7.06
CA VAL A 216 14.99 -3.04 7.43
C VAL A 216 14.97 -2.77 8.93
N VAL A 217 15.05 -3.82 9.75
CA VAL A 217 14.99 -3.69 11.21
C VAL A 217 16.18 -2.87 11.74
N TRP A 218 17.34 -2.95 11.07
CA TRP A 218 18.53 -2.18 11.43
C TRP A 218 18.49 -0.70 11.01
N MET A 219 17.68 -0.36 10.00
CA MET A 219 17.42 1.01 9.55
C MET A 219 16.68 1.82 10.63
N PHE A 220 15.71 1.20 11.31
CA PHE A 220 14.86 1.84 12.32
C PHE A 220 15.06 1.31 13.76
N ARG A 221 16.17 0.61 14.04
CA ARG A 221 16.41 -0.11 15.31
C ARG A 221 16.18 0.71 16.58
N TRP A 222 16.46 2.00 16.60
CA TRP A 222 16.23 2.85 17.78
C TRP A 222 14.75 3.16 18.00
N GLU A 223 13.97 3.40 16.93
CA GLU A 223 12.51 3.55 16.99
C GLU A 223 11.87 2.21 17.42
N PHE A 224 12.38 1.09 16.90
CA PHE A 224 11.94 -0.26 17.26
C PHE A 224 12.19 -0.60 18.74
N LEU A 225 13.41 -0.37 19.24
CA LEU A 225 13.80 -0.68 20.63
C LEU A 225 13.07 0.22 21.64
N THR A 226 12.93 1.52 21.37
CA THR A 226 12.19 2.43 22.24
C THR A 226 10.69 2.08 22.29
N ALA A 227 10.08 1.74 21.16
CA ALA A 227 8.72 1.20 21.14
C ALA A 227 8.60 -0.13 21.91
N GLY A 228 9.59 -1.02 21.82
CA GLY A 228 9.65 -2.24 22.63
C GLY A 228 9.61 -1.96 24.13
N GLY A 229 10.48 -1.06 24.62
CA GLY A 229 10.52 -0.66 26.03
C GLY A 229 9.22 -0.01 26.52
N LEU A 230 8.63 0.89 25.71
CA LEU A 230 7.31 1.47 26.00
C LEU A 230 6.21 0.41 26.07
N LYS A 231 6.25 -0.61 25.19
CA LYS A 231 5.27 -1.70 25.20
C LYS A 231 5.38 -2.55 26.47
N ILE A 232 6.60 -2.87 26.92
CA ILE A 232 6.82 -3.58 28.21
C ILE A 232 6.22 -2.76 29.35
N ALA A 233 6.57 -1.47 29.46
CA ALA A 233 6.05 -0.60 30.53
C ALA A 233 4.52 -0.50 30.52
N SER A 234 3.90 -0.32 29.34
CA SER A 234 2.44 -0.31 29.17
C SER A 234 1.79 -1.62 29.63
N ASP A 235 2.40 -2.77 29.31
CA ASP A 235 1.86 -4.09 29.65
C ASP A 235 2.04 -4.39 31.14
N THR A 236 3.17 -4.04 31.77
CA THR A 236 3.35 -4.14 33.24
C THR A 236 2.32 -3.29 33.99
N LEU A 237 2.07 -2.05 33.54
CA LEU A 237 1.04 -1.18 34.11
C LEU A 237 -0.40 -1.73 33.91
N GLN A 238 -0.61 -2.68 33.00
CA GLN A 238 -1.92 -3.35 32.84
C GLN A 238 -2.28 -4.21 34.06
N PHE A 239 -1.27 -4.87 34.63
CA PHE A 239 -1.43 -5.82 35.73
C PHE A 239 -1.30 -5.17 37.11
N ALA A 240 -0.77 -3.95 37.18
CA ALA A 240 -0.89 -3.09 38.36
C ALA A 240 -2.36 -2.81 38.73
N SER A 241 -3.26 -2.68 37.75
CA SER A 241 -4.68 -2.40 38.01
C SER A 241 -5.41 -3.52 38.78
N PRO A 242 -5.36 -4.81 38.36
CA PRO A 242 -5.86 -5.94 39.17
C PRO A 242 -5.21 -6.05 40.56
N PHE A 243 -3.90 -5.79 40.68
CA PHE A 243 -3.20 -5.83 41.96
C PHE A 243 -3.69 -4.77 42.94
N LEU A 244 -3.83 -3.53 42.48
CA LEU A 244 -4.35 -2.44 43.31
C LEU A 244 -5.84 -2.61 43.61
N LEU A 245 -6.62 -3.22 42.71
CA LEU A 245 -8.00 -3.61 42.98
C LEU A 245 -8.09 -4.65 44.10
N HIS A 246 -7.19 -5.64 44.14
CA HIS A 246 -7.09 -6.61 45.24
C HIS A 246 -6.87 -5.90 46.59
N GLN A 247 -5.89 -5.00 46.65
CA GLN A 247 -5.56 -4.24 47.86
C GLN A 247 -6.68 -3.27 48.28
N LEU A 248 -7.37 -2.64 47.33
CA LEU A 248 -8.50 -1.75 47.60
C LEU A 248 -9.71 -2.51 48.16
N ILE A 249 -10.08 -3.65 47.59
CA ILE A 249 -11.19 -4.47 48.12
C ILE A 249 -10.77 -5.09 49.48
N GLY A 250 -9.50 -5.46 49.66
CA GLY A 250 -8.94 -5.84 50.96
C GLY A 250 -9.13 -4.76 52.03
N PHE A 251 -8.73 -3.52 51.73
CA PHE A 251 -8.92 -2.35 52.60
C PHE A 251 -10.40 -2.11 52.95
N VAL A 252 -11.33 -2.24 51.99
CA VAL A 252 -12.77 -2.04 52.23
C VAL A 252 -13.36 -3.09 53.20
N SER A 253 -12.71 -4.24 53.38
CA SER A 253 -13.11 -5.24 54.39
C SER A 253 -12.53 -5.01 55.80
N ASP A 254 -11.53 -4.13 55.98
CA ASP A 254 -10.99 -3.80 57.30
C ASP A 254 -11.51 -2.45 57.83
N LEU A 255 -12.48 -2.52 58.74
CA LEU A 255 -13.08 -1.38 59.43
C LEU A 255 -12.10 -0.59 60.32
N LYS A 256 -10.88 -1.07 60.57
CA LYS A 256 -9.87 -0.39 61.40
C LYS A 256 -8.82 0.37 60.59
N SER A 257 -8.72 0.15 59.28
CA SER A 257 -7.68 0.75 58.44
C SER A 257 -7.93 2.24 58.16
N PRO A 258 -6.90 3.11 58.24
CA PRO A 258 -7.09 4.56 58.09
C PRO A 258 -7.37 4.97 56.64
N LEU A 259 -8.35 5.87 56.47
CA LEU A 259 -8.95 6.25 55.17
C LEU A 259 -7.97 6.73 54.09
N TRP A 260 -6.82 7.28 54.48
CA TRP A 260 -5.79 7.70 53.51
C TRP A 260 -5.20 6.53 52.70
N ILE A 261 -5.21 5.30 53.23
CA ILE A 261 -4.70 4.11 52.53
C ILE A 261 -5.61 3.80 51.33
N GLY A 262 -6.92 3.67 51.54
CA GLY A 262 -7.90 3.43 50.47
C GLY A 262 -7.91 4.54 49.41
N LEU A 263 -7.75 5.81 49.82
CA LEU A 263 -7.55 6.91 48.88
C LEU A 263 -6.26 6.76 48.08
N SER A 264 -5.15 6.37 48.71
CA SER A 264 -3.87 6.21 48.01
C SER A 264 -3.91 5.08 46.97
N TYR A 265 -4.55 3.94 47.27
CA TYR A 265 -4.80 2.89 46.27
C TYR A 265 -5.68 3.38 45.12
N SER A 266 -6.77 4.11 45.43
CA SER A 266 -7.68 4.65 44.41
C SER A 266 -6.99 5.65 43.46
N ILE A 267 -6.15 6.54 44.02
CA ILE A 267 -5.35 7.50 43.24
C ILE A 267 -4.29 6.76 42.42
N LEU A 268 -3.61 5.76 42.98
CA LEU A 268 -2.59 4.99 42.28
C LEU A 268 -3.19 4.13 41.15
N MET A 269 -4.42 3.61 41.31
CA MET A 269 -5.18 2.97 40.22
C MET A 269 -5.44 3.94 39.07
N PHE A 270 -5.92 5.15 39.37
CA PHE A 270 -6.16 6.19 38.35
C PHE A 270 -4.86 6.59 37.64
N VAL A 271 -3.79 6.91 38.38
CA VAL A 271 -2.48 7.30 37.81
C VAL A 271 -1.87 6.17 36.98
N SER A 272 -1.95 4.91 37.43
CA SER A 272 -1.42 3.77 36.64
C SER A 272 -2.20 3.54 35.34
N SER A 273 -3.52 3.75 35.34
CA SER A 273 -4.37 3.68 34.14
C SER A 273 -4.02 4.79 33.13
N GLU A 274 -3.94 6.04 33.56
CA GLU A 274 -3.64 7.16 32.65
C GLU A 274 -2.19 7.11 32.14
N LEU A 275 -1.22 6.73 32.99
CA LEU A 275 0.16 6.53 32.56
C LEU A 275 0.25 5.41 31.51
N ARG A 276 -0.45 4.29 31.72
CA ARG A 276 -0.55 3.22 30.71
C ARG A 276 -1.14 3.74 29.40
N SER A 277 -2.21 4.53 29.46
CA SER A 277 -2.85 5.12 28.28
C SER A 277 -1.87 5.98 27.47
N LEU A 278 -1.15 6.90 28.13
CA LEU A 278 -0.13 7.76 27.50
C LEU A 278 1.03 6.96 26.91
N VAL A 279 1.55 5.96 27.62
CA VAL A 279 2.65 5.10 27.15
C VAL A 279 2.20 4.23 25.96
N LEU A 280 0.99 3.68 25.98
CA LEU A 280 0.44 2.88 24.88
C LEU A 280 0.18 3.72 23.62
N ASN A 281 -0.35 4.93 23.77
CA ASN A 281 -0.52 5.86 22.66
C ASN A 281 0.83 6.31 22.07
N SER A 282 1.85 6.53 22.92
CA SER A 282 3.23 6.83 22.50
C SER A 282 3.85 5.67 21.71
N TYR A 283 3.67 4.43 22.17
CA TYR A 283 4.05 3.22 21.44
C TYR A 283 3.43 3.18 20.04
N PHE A 284 2.11 3.35 19.94
CA PHE A 284 1.42 3.32 18.64
C PHE A 284 1.90 4.45 17.72
N TYR A 285 2.04 5.67 18.23
CA TYR A 285 2.51 6.82 17.46
C TYR A 285 3.89 6.59 16.83
N ILE A 286 4.87 6.05 17.58
CA ILE A 286 6.19 5.70 17.05
C ILE A 286 6.08 4.63 15.98
N MET A 287 5.35 3.54 16.23
CA MET A 287 5.27 2.42 15.29
C MET A 287 4.48 2.74 14.02
N PHE A 288 3.42 3.55 14.09
CA PHE A 288 2.72 4.05 12.89
C PHE A 288 3.63 4.93 12.02
N ARG A 289 4.42 5.81 12.63
CA ARG A 289 5.40 6.63 11.90
C ARG A 289 6.49 5.78 11.24
N MET A 290 7.03 4.78 11.95
CA MET A 290 8.00 3.84 11.40
C MET A 290 7.41 3.04 10.22
N GLY A 291 6.14 2.62 10.31
CA GLY A 291 5.43 1.95 9.21
C GLY A 291 5.25 2.83 7.97
N ILE A 292 4.96 4.12 8.14
CA ILE A 292 4.88 5.10 7.04
C ILE A 292 6.27 5.33 6.42
N LYS A 293 7.31 5.59 7.24
CA LYS A 293 8.69 5.72 6.75
C LYS A 293 9.13 4.50 5.94
N PHE A 294 8.73 3.30 6.38
CA PHE A 294 9.03 2.07 5.67
C PHE A 294 8.30 1.95 4.32
N GLN A 295 7.01 2.29 4.27
CA GLN A 295 6.26 2.40 3.02
C GLN A 295 6.92 3.38 2.04
N THR A 296 7.27 4.59 2.48
CA THR A 296 7.92 5.60 1.63
C THR A 296 9.26 5.11 1.08
N ALA A 297 10.09 4.48 1.92
CA ALA A 297 11.38 3.93 1.50
C ALA A 297 11.22 2.80 0.47
N LEU A 298 10.33 1.82 0.70
CA LEU A 298 10.10 0.74 -0.26
C LEU A 298 9.49 1.23 -1.57
N THR A 299 8.49 2.12 -1.53
CA THR A 299 7.84 2.62 -2.76
C THR A 299 8.84 3.38 -3.64
N ALA A 300 9.71 4.18 -3.02
CA ALA A 300 10.78 4.86 -3.75
C ALA A 300 11.85 3.88 -4.30
N ALA A 301 12.19 2.82 -3.55
CA ALA A 301 13.11 1.79 -4.02
C ALA A 301 12.54 0.98 -5.20
N VAL A 302 11.27 0.57 -5.14
CA VAL A 302 10.56 -0.11 -6.25
C VAL A 302 10.46 0.83 -7.46
N TYR A 303 10.17 2.12 -7.24
CA TYR A 303 10.12 3.12 -8.32
C TYR A 303 11.49 3.28 -9.01
N LYS A 304 12.59 3.42 -8.24
CA LYS A 304 13.95 3.50 -8.78
C LYS A 304 14.30 2.24 -9.59
N LYS A 305 14.07 1.04 -9.02
CA LYS A 305 14.28 -0.25 -9.70
C LYS A 305 13.49 -0.32 -11.00
N SER A 306 12.24 0.15 -11.04
CA SER A 306 11.39 0.11 -12.26
C SER A 306 11.97 0.87 -13.46
N LEU A 307 12.80 1.89 -13.20
CA LEU A 307 13.52 2.65 -14.22
C LEU A 307 14.83 1.96 -14.66
N GLU A 308 15.43 1.17 -13.77
CA GLU A 308 16.70 0.43 -14.00
C GLU A 308 16.48 -1.00 -14.57
N LEU A 309 15.25 -1.55 -14.57
CA LEU A 309 14.90 -2.91 -15.07
C LEU A 309 15.20 -3.14 -16.56
N SER A 310 15.72 -4.33 -16.87
CA SER A 310 15.90 -4.84 -18.24
C SER A 310 14.58 -5.08 -18.98
N ASN A 311 14.63 -5.11 -20.32
CA ASN A 311 13.45 -5.37 -21.14
C ASN A 311 12.98 -6.85 -21.09
N SER A 312 13.84 -7.82 -20.77
CA SER A 312 13.47 -9.19 -20.42
C SER A 312 12.62 -9.20 -19.14
N ALA A 313 13.16 -8.66 -18.04
CA ALA A 313 12.49 -8.60 -16.75
C ALA A 313 11.20 -7.77 -16.77
N ARG A 314 11.14 -6.72 -17.61
CA ARG A 314 9.95 -5.85 -17.77
C ARG A 314 8.78 -6.54 -18.49
N ARG A 315 9.03 -7.57 -19.32
CA ARG A 315 7.96 -8.42 -19.89
C ARG A 315 7.38 -9.37 -18.86
N GLU A 316 8.23 -9.96 -18.03
CA GLU A 316 7.82 -10.87 -16.96
C GLU A 316 7.07 -10.11 -15.85
N LYS A 317 7.70 -9.08 -15.29
CA LYS A 317 7.15 -8.25 -14.19
C LYS A 317 6.28 -7.13 -14.76
N THR A 318 5.08 -7.50 -15.18
CA THR A 318 4.16 -6.59 -15.89
C THR A 318 3.84 -5.31 -15.09
N VAL A 319 3.44 -4.23 -15.79
CA VAL A 319 3.05 -2.96 -15.16
C VAL A 319 1.95 -3.13 -14.09
N GLY A 320 1.02 -4.07 -14.30
CA GLY A 320 -0.01 -4.40 -13.32
C GLY A 320 0.55 -5.00 -12.03
N GLU A 321 1.59 -5.84 -12.12
CA GLU A 321 2.30 -6.37 -10.96
C GLU A 321 3.07 -5.27 -10.23
N ILE A 322 3.77 -4.39 -10.95
CA ILE A 322 4.52 -3.26 -10.35
C ILE A 322 3.57 -2.33 -9.57
N VAL A 323 2.41 -2.00 -10.14
CA VAL A 323 1.38 -1.20 -9.45
C VAL A 323 0.81 -1.95 -8.24
N ASN A 324 0.56 -3.26 -8.33
CA ASN A 324 0.15 -4.09 -7.19
C ASN A 324 1.24 -4.16 -6.09
N LEU A 325 2.52 -4.23 -6.46
CA LEU A 325 3.63 -4.21 -5.51
C LEU A 325 3.62 -2.91 -4.68
N MET A 326 3.52 -1.76 -5.37
CA MET A 326 3.45 -0.45 -4.72
C MET A 326 2.20 -0.22 -3.88
N SER A 327 1.04 -0.71 -4.34
CA SER A 327 -0.26 -0.37 -3.73
C SER A 327 -0.78 -1.37 -2.71
N ILE A 328 -0.40 -2.66 -2.79
CA ILE A 328 -0.94 -3.72 -1.90
C ILE A 328 0.18 -4.44 -1.15
N ASP A 329 1.22 -4.91 -1.84
CA ASP A 329 2.26 -5.71 -1.19
C ASP A 329 3.13 -4.86 -0.23
N ILE A 330 3.37 -3.56 -0.52
CA ILE A 330 4.01 -2.62 0.42
C ILE A 330 3.06 -2.17 1.55
N GLU A 331 1.78 -1.92 1.28
CA GLU A 331 0.79 -1.50 2.30
C GLU A 331 0.69 -2.52 3.47
N ARG A 332 0.81 -3.81 3.16
CA ARG A 332 0.84 -4.88 4.19
C ARG A 332 1.96 -4.71 5.22
N PHE A 333 3.12 -4.17 4.83
CA PHE A 333 4.18 -3.89 5.80
C PHE A 333 3.86 -2.69 6.68
N GLN A 334 3.30 -1.61 6.12
CA GLN A 334 2.78 -0.48 6.89
C GLN A 334 1.75 -0.95 7.93
N MET A 335 0.85 -1.85 7.54
CA MET A 335 -0.19 -2.41 8.42
C MET A 335 0.36 -3.36 9.50
N ILE A 336 1.35 -4.19 9.20
CA ILE A 336 1.92 -5.12 10.19
C ILE A 336 2.86 -4.41 11.19
N THR A 337 3.51 -3.30 10.80
CA THR A 337 4.51 -2.63 11.66
C THR A 337 4.01 -2.33 13.09
N PRO A 338 2.84 -1.68 13.32
CA PRO A 338 2.29 -1.44 14.66
C PRO A 338 2.00 -2.69 15.52
N GLN A 339 2.10 -3.87 14.93
CA GLN A 339 1.75 -5.16 15.53
C GLN A 339 2.98 -6.03 15.82
N ILE A 340 4.18 -5.64 15.37
CA ILE A 340 5.39 -6.50 15.50
C ILE A 340 5.77 -6.74 16.97
N GLN A 341 5.70 -5.73 17.85
CA GLN A 341 6.00 -5.95 19.28
C GLN A 341 4.95 -6.83 19.98
N GLN A 342 3.77 -7.03 19.36
CA GLN A 342 2.72 -7.85 19.92
C GLN A 342 3.04 -9.36 19.89
N PHE A 343 4.06 -9.78 19.13
CA PHE A 343 4.54 -11.16 19.06
C PHE A 343 5.15 -11.69 20.37
N TRP A 344 5.94 -10.88 21.08
CA TRP A 344 6.45 -11.25 22.41
C TRP A 344 5.52 -10.76 23.53
N SER A 345 4.78 -9.66 23.29
CA SER A 345 3.85 -9.09 24.27
C SER A 345 2.62 -9.98 24.51
N CYS A 346 2.07 -10.66 23.48
CA CYS A 346 0.97 -11.62 23.70
C CYS A 346 1.38 -12.74 24.68
N PRO A 347 2.50 -13.48 24.46
CA PRO A 347 3.04 -14.41 25.45
C PRO A 347 3.27 -13.78 26.82
N TYR A 348 3.92 -12.61 26.90
CA TYR A 348 4.18 -11.93 28.18
C TYR A 348 2.90 -11.64 28.97
N GLN A 349 1.89 -11.05 28.31
CA GLN A 349 0.57 -10.79 28.92
C GLN A 349 -0.12 -12.09 29.36
N ILE A 350 -0.07 -13.15 28.54
CA ILE A 350 -0.71 -14.43 28.85
C ILE A 350 -0.01 -15.09 30.05
N THR A 351 1.32 -15.22 30.03
CA THR A 351 2.09 -15.83 31.13
C THR A 351 1.89 -15.08 32.45
N LEU A 352 1.93 -13.74 32.45
CA LEU A 352 1.78 -12.97 33.68
C LEU A 352 0.34 -13.01 34.23
N ALA A 353 -0.67 -12.98 33.36
CA ALA A 353 -2.06 -13.16 33.76
C ALA A 353 -2.34 -14.56 34.33
N LEU A 354 -1.81 -15.61 33.69
CA LEU A 354 -1.95 -17.01 34.16
C LEU A 354 -1.22 -17.24 35.48
N ALA A 355 -0.01 -16.71 35.65
CA ALA A 355 0.72 -16.77 36.90
C ALA A 355 -0.04 -16.08 38.03
N TYR A 356 -0.61 -14.89 37.78
CA TYR A 356 -1.39 -14.19 38.80
C TYR A 356 -2.72 -14.91 39.12
N LEU A 357 -3.42 -15.44 38.11
CA LEU A 357 -4.62 -16.28 38.32
C LEU A 357 -4.33 -17.52 39.18
N PHE A 358 -3.17 -18.16 38.97
CA PHE A 358 -2.75 -19.30 39.79
C PHE A 358 -2.42 -18.88 41.24
N VAL A 359 -1.89 -17.68 41.46
CA VAL A 359 -1.70 -17.12 42.81
C VAL A 359 -3.04 -16.78 43.49
N THR A 360 -4.08 -16.36 42.75
CA THR A 360 -5.38 -15.98 43.35
C THR A 360 -6.38 -17.14 43.52
N LEU A 361 -6.27 -18.20 42.72
CA LEU A 361 -7.22 -19.34 42.71
C LEU A 361 -6.56 -20.72 42.93
N GLY A 362 -5.23 -20.79 43.00
CA GLY A 362 -4.49 -22.06 43.08
C GLY A 362 -4.82 -23.01 41.92
N TYR A 363 -4.88 -24.30 42.23
CA TYR A 363 -5.21 -25.36 41.26
C TYR A 363 -6.62 -25.21 40.64
N SER A 364 -7.55 -24.50 41.29
CA SER A 364 -8.89 -24.22 40.76
C SER A 364 -8.89 -23.28 39.54
N ALA A 365 -7.77 -22.63 39.22
CA ALA A 365 -7.60 -21.94 37.94
C ALA A 365 -7.59 -22.90 36.74
N ILE A 366 -7.14 -24.16 36.91
CA ILE A 366 -6.80 -25.07 35.80
C ILE A 366 -7.92 -25.28 34.78
N PRO A 367 -9.20 -25.52 35.16
CA PRO A 367 -10.29 -25.68 34.18
C PRO A 367 -10.47 -24.44 33.28
N GLY A 368 -10.37 -23.25 33.86
CA GLY A 368 -10.40 -21.98 33.13
C GLY A 368 -9.23 -21.84 32.16
N VAL A 369 -8.02 -22.23 32.57
CA VAL A 369 -6.84 -22.26 31.70
C VAL A 369 -7.01 -23.25 30.55
N ILE A 370 -7.54 -24.45 30.80
CA ILE A 370 -7.83 -25.46 29.77
C ILE A 370 -8.82 -24.91 28.74
N ILE A 371 -9.90 -24.27 29.19
CA ILE A 371 -10.90 -23.63 28.31
C ILE A 371 -10.24 -22.53 27.45
N MET A 372 -9.40 -21.68 28.04
CA MET A 372 -8.65 -20.67 27.28
C MET A 372 -7.69 -21.29 26.26
N VAL A 373 -6.95 -22.35 26.63
CA VAL A 373 -6.05 -23.08 25.72
C VAL A 373 -6.83 -23.71 24.56
N ILE A 374 -8.04 -24.23 24.79
CA ILE A 374 -8.94 -24.76 23.74
C ILE A 374 -9.45 -23.66 22.80
N PHE A 375 -9.70 -22.45 23.29
CA PHE A 375 -10.09 -21.32 22.43
C PHE A 375 -8.98 -20.87 21.46
N LEU A 376 -7.70 -21.14 21.74
CA LEU A 376 -6.59 -20.76 20.86
C LEU A 376 -6.61 -21.49 19.49
N PRO A 377 -6.54 -22.84 19.40
CA PRO A 377 -6.62 -23.54 18.11
C PRO A 377 -7.98 -23.35 17.45
N SER A 378 -9.06 -23.22 18.23
CA SER A 378 -10.41 -22.97 17.70
C SER A 378 -10.46 -21.67 16.88
N ASN A 379 -9.89 -20.58 17.40
CA ASN A 379 -9.74 -19.31 16.67
C ASN A 379 -8.87 -19.44 15.41
N VAL A 380 -7.76 -20.20 15.48
CA VAL A 380 -6.86 -20.42 14.33
C VAL A 380 -7.56 -21.23 13.23
N ILE A 381 -8.23 -22.33 13.56
CA ILE A 381 -8.98 -23.17 12.63
C ILE A 381 -10.10 -22.37 11.95
N CYS A 382 -10.87 -21.60 12.73
CA CYS A 382 -11.88 -20.68 12.18
C CYS A 382 -11.27 -19.68 11.20
N SER A 383 -10.13 -19.05 11.53
CA SER A 383 -9.43 -18.11 10.65
C SER A 383 -8.96 -18.76 9.35
N ILE A 384 -8.51 -20.02 9.38
CA ILE A 384 -8.14 -20.79 8.18
C ILE A 384 -9.36 -21.08 7.29
N ILE A 385 -10.48 -21.52 7.87
CA ILE A 385 -11.73 -21.80 7.14
C ILE A 385 -12.29 -20.52 6.49
N VAL A 386 -12.37 -19.42 7.26
CA VAL A 386 -12.78 -18.10 6.78
C VAL A 386 -11.88 -17.63 5.64
N LYS A 387 -10.55 -17.77 5.77
CA LYS A 387 -9.57 -17.40 4.74
C LYS A 387 -9.73 -18.23 3.45
N LYS A 388 -10.03 -19.53 3.55
CA LYS A 388 -10.30 -20.39 2.38
C LYS A 388 -11.47 -19.88 1.55
N TRP A 389 -12.59 -19.53 2.20
CA TRP A 389 -13.76 -18.97 1.51
C TRP A 389 -13.55 -17.53 1.03
N GLN A 390 -12.81 -16.71 1.79
CA GLN A 390 -12.47 -15.34 1.38
C GLN A 390 -11.61 -15.31 0.12
N VAL A 391 -10.64 -16.22 -0.03
CA VAL A 391 -9.84 -16.36 -1.26
C VAL A 391 -10.70 -16.79 -2.46
N ALA A 392 -11.64 -17.71 -2.26
CA ALA A 392 -12.58 -18.10 -3.32
C ALA A 392 -13.56 -16.96 -3.69
N GLN A 393 -14.03 -16.19 -2.71
CA GLN A 393 -14.89 -15.01 -2.92
C GLN A 393 -14.15 -13.89 -3.66
N MET A 394 -12.86 -13.68 -3.38
CA MET A 394 -12.02 -12.74 -4.15
C MET A 394 -11.93 -13.12 -5.62
N LYS A 395 -11.73 -14.41 -5.98
CA LYS A 395 -11.72 -14.84 -7.39
C LYS A 395 -12.99 -14.45 -8.15
N LEU A 396 -14.17 -14.71 -7.57
CA LEU A 396 -15.46 -14.34 -8.17
C LEU A 396 -15.66 -12.82 -8.24
N LYS A 397 -15.25 -12.09 -7.20
CA LYS A 397 -15.29 -10.62 -7.17
C LYS A 397 -14.42 -10.00 -8.26
N ASP A 398 -13.23 -10.55 -8.49
CA ASP A 398 -12.28 -10.04 -9.45
C ASP A 398 -12.73 -10.38 -10.89
N GLN A 399 -13.30 -11.58 -11.12
CA GLN A 399 -14.05 -11.91 -12.35
C GLN A 399 -15.20 -10.93 -12.61
N ARG A 400 -16.08 -10.69 -11.63
CA ARG A 400 -17.19 -9.72 -11.75
C ARG A 400 -16.69 -8.31 -12.09
N THR A 401 -15.59 -7.90 -11.47
CA THR A 401 -14.99 -6.57 -11.71
C THR A 401 -14.34 -6.48 -13.11
N LYS A 402 -13.76 -7.59 -13.61
CA LYS A 402 -13.29 -7.71 -14.99
C LYS A 402 -14.45 -7.58 -15.99
N MET A 403 -15.52 -8.37 -15.84
CA MET A 403 -16.68 -8.31 -16.75
C MET A 403 -17.32 -6.92 -16.78
N VAL A 404 -17.50 -6.28 -15.62
CA VAL A 404 -18.00 -4.89 -15.52
C VAL A 404 -17.08 -3.91 -16.25
N ASN A 405 -15.75 -4.10 -16.22
CA ASN A 405 -14.80 -3.27 -16.97
C ASN A 405 -14.88 -3.52 -18.48
N GLU A 406 -14.96 -4.77 -18.93
CA GLU A 406 -15.05 -5.10 -20.36
C GLU A 406 -16.35 -4.57 -20.97
N VAL A 407 -17.49 -4.75 -20.30
CA VAL A 407 -18.79 -4.20 -20.73
C VAL A 407 -18.80 -2.66 -20.71
N LEU A 408 -18.15 -2.02 -19.74
CA LEU A 408 -18.08 -0.54 -19.69
C LEU A 408 -17.20 0.05 -20.80
N ASN A 409 -16.07 -0.58 -21.13
CA ASN A 409 -15.24 -0.16 -22.27
C ASN A 409 -15.93 -0.46 -23.61
N GLY A 410 -16.66 -1.58 -23.70
CA GLY A 410 -17.46 -1.97 -24.86
C GLY A 410 -18.86 -1.35 -24.95
N MET A 411 -19.23 -0.42 -24.06
CA MET A 411 -20.63 0.01 -23.86
C MET A 411 -21.32 0.49 -25.14
N LYS A 412 -20.60 1.17 -26.06
CA LYS A 412 -21.15 1.58 -27.36
C LYS A 412 -21.63 0.36 -28.17
N VAL A 413 -20.83 -0.70 -28.22
CA VAL A 413 -21.11 -1.94 -28.95
C VAL A 413 -22.27 -2.69 -28.29
N VAL A 414 -22.23 -2.83 -26.95
CA VAL A 414 -23.28 -3.49 -26.17
C VAL A 414 -24.65 -2.85 -26.40
N LYS A 415 -24.72 -1.50 -26.48
CA LYS A 415 -25.95 -0.77 -26.78
C LYS A 415 -26.42 -0.89 -28.23
N LEU A 416 -25.50 -0.95 -29.20
CA LEU A 416 -25.86 -1.09 -30.61
C LEU A 416 -26.47 -2.46 -30.92
N TYR A 417 -26.04 -3.52 -30.21
CA TYR A 417 -26.59 -4.87 -30.33
C TYR A 417 -27.68 -5.21 -29.29
N ALA A 418 -28.15 -4.23 -28.50
CA ALA A 418 -29.12 -4.41 -27.41
C ALA A 418 -28.75 -5.50 -26.38
N TRP A 419 -27.44 -5.73 -26.17
CA TRP A 419 -26.90 -6.76 -25.29
C TRP A 419 -26.90 -6.38 -23.80
N GLU A 420 -27.54 -5.27 -23.39
CA GLU A 420 -27.56 -4.87 -21.99
C GLU A 420 -28.13 -5.94 -21.05
N ILE A 421 -29.24 -6.58 -21.42
CA ILE A 421 -29.95 -7.55 -20.57
C ILE A 421 -29.11 -8.81 -20.31
N PRO A 422 -28.64 -9.57 -21.32
CA PRO A 422 -27.83 -10.77 -21.07
C PRO A 422 -26.49 -10.46 -20.36
N MET A 423 -25.93 -9.27 -20.57
CA MET A 423 -24.72 -8.83 -19.85
C MET A 423 -25.01 -8.44 -18.40
N GLU A 424 -26.18 -7.85 -18.11
CA GLU A 424 -26.66 -7.58 -16.74
C GLU A 424 -26.87 -8.90 -15.97
N GLU A 425 -27.57 -9.86 -16.58
CA GLU A 425 -27.86 -11.19 -16.01
C GLU A 425 -26.58 -11.99 -15.73
N HIS A 426 -25.64 -12.05 -16.68
CA HIS A 426 -24.37 -12.76 -16.50
C HIS A 426 -23.52 -12.19 -15.34
N ILE A 427 -23.55 -10.86 -15.14
CA ILE A 427 -22.86 -10.20 -14.03
C ILE A 427 -23.54 -10.52 -12.69
N ASP A 428 -24.88 -10.54 -12.63
CA ASP A 428 -25.60 -10.89 -11.41
C ASP A 428 -25.55 -12.41 -11.09
N GLU A 429 -25.37 -13.29 -12.08
CA GLU A 429 -25.01 -14.72 -11.86
C GLU A 429 -23.70 -14.86 -11.06
N ILE A 430 -22.64 -14.17 -11.50
CA ILE A 430 -21.34 -14.16 -10.80
C ILE A 430 -21.52 -13.55 -9.40
N ARG A 431 -22.39 -12.55 -9.27
CA ARG A 431 -22.72 -11.89 -7.99
C ARG A 431 -23.43 -12.82 -7.01
N GLN A 432 -24.37 -13.66 -7.44
CA GLN A 432 -25.01 -14.65 -6.56
C GLN A 432 -23.99 -15.67 -6.06
N LYS A 433 -23.11 -16.15 -6.94
CA LYS A 433 -22.00 -17.05 -6.59
C LYS A 433 -21.04 -16.39 -5.57
N GLU A 434 -20.77 -15.09 -5.70
CA GLU A 434 -20.00 -14.28 -4.73
C GLU A 434 -20.69 -14.21 -3.35
N LEU A 435 -22.00 -13.92 -3.33
CA LEU A 435 -22.79 -13.74 -2.11
C LEU A 435 -22.91 -15.02 -1.26
N VAL A 436 -22.99 -16.20 -1.88
CA VAL A 436 -23.04 -17.49 -1.16
C VAL A 436 -21.75 -17.75 -0.37
N LEU A 437 -20.58 -17.49 -0.95
CA LEU A 437 -19.29 -17.64 -0.24
C LEU A 437 -19.15 -16.60 0.88
N LEU A 438 -19.61 -15.37 0.62
CA LEU A 438 -19.63 -14.30 1.62
C LEU A 438 -20.52 -14.66 2.82
N LYS A 439 -21.73 -15.21 2.58
CA LYS A 439 -22.64 -15.70 3.63
C LYS A 439 -22.01 -16.79 4.49
N LYS A 440 -21.34 -17.79 3.88
CA LYS A 440 -20.62 -18.85 4.61
C LYS A 440 -19.51 -18.29 5.51
N SER A 441 -18.71 -17.37 4.98
CA SER A 441 -17.64 -16.68 5.71
C SER A 441 -18.15 -15.85 6.90
N PHE A 442 -19.22 -15.07 6.71
CA PHE A 442 -19.82 -14.29 7.80
C PHE A 442 -20.49 -15.16 8.87
N LEU A 443 -21.12 -16.27 8.51
CA LEU A 443 -21.79 -17.16 9.47
C LEU A 443 -20.77 -17.75 10.48
N VAL A 444 -19.73 -18.42 9.97
CA VAL A 444 -18.70 -19.04 10.83
C VAL A 444 -17.95 -17.99 11.66
N ARG A 445 -17.70 -16.81 11.09
CA ARG A 445 -17.11 -15.70 11.85
C ARG A 445 -18.00 -15.22 13.00
N ASN A 446 -19.31 -14.98 12.76
CA ASN A 446 -20.20 -14.50 13.81
C ASN A 446 -20.36 -15.52 14.95
N VAL A 447 -20.35 -16.82 14.62
CA VAL A 447 -20.32 -17.91 15.63
C VAL A 447 -19.06 -17.77 16.50
N MET A 448 -17.87 -17.66 15.90
CA MET A 448 -16.61 -17.52 16.64
C MET A 448 -16.51 -16.22 17.44
N ASP A 449 -16.89 -15.08 16.86
CA ASP A 449 -16.89 -13.78 17.54
C ASP A 449 -17.85 -13.76 18.75
N SER A 450 -18.94 -14.55 18.70
CA SER A 450 -19.86 -14.76 19.83
C SER A 450 -19.25 -15.64 20.93
N PHE A 451 -18.62 -16.77 20.58
CA PHE A 451 -17.89 -17.62 21.54
C PHE A 451 -16.75 -16.87 22.23
N ASN A 452 -15.97 -16.08 21.49
CA ASN A 452 -14.93 -15.20 22.04
C ASN A 452 -15.49 -14.14 23.01
N THR A 453 -16.75 -13.73 22.83
CA THR A 453 -17.41 -12.75 23.70
C THR A 453 -17.90 -13.39 25.01
N ALA A 454 -18.38 -14.65 24.98
CA ALA A 454 -18.79 -15.40 26.17
C ALA A 454 -17.64 -16.11 26.91
N SER A 455 -16.46 -16.23 26.28
CA SER A 455 -15.28 -16.88 26.85
C SER A 455 -14.94 -16.46 28.30
N PRO A 456 -14.95 -15.16 28.69
CA PRO A 456 -14.66 -14.77 30.07
C PRO A 456 -15.68 -15.28 31.09
N PHE A 457 -16.96 -15.38 30.71
CA PHE A 457 -18.00 -15.95 31.57
C PHE A 457 -17.80 -17.46 31.75
N LEU A 458 -17.55 -18.19 30.65
CA LEU A 458 -17.36 -19.65 30.72
C LEU A 458 -16.15 -19.99 31.60
N VAL A 459 -15.03 -19.27 31.41
CA VAL A 459 -13.83 -19.42 32.23
C VAL A 459 -14.12 -19.12 33.71
N ALA A 460 -14.84 -18.03 34.01
CA ALA A 460 -15.23 -17.69 35.38
C ALA A 460 -16.14 -18.75 36.02
N LEU A 461 -17.15 -19.24 35.29
CA LEU A 461 -18.08 -20.27 35.77
C LEU A 461 -17.35 -21.56 36.18
N PHE A 462 -16.47 -22.07 35.32
CA PHE A 462 -15.75 -23.32 35.61
C PHE A 462 -14.67 -23.15 36.69
N SER A 463 -13.94 -22.02 36.72
CA SER A 463 -12.91 -21.78 37.75
C SER A 463 -13.50 -21.43 39.12
N PHE A 464 -14.56 -20.62 39.23
CA PHE A 464 -15.22 -20.38 40.51
C PHE A 464 -16.03 -21.60 40.98
N GLY A 465 -16.64 -22.34 40.06
CA GLY A 465 -17.31 -23.61 40.37
C GLY A 465 -16.34 -24.63 40.99
N THR A 466 -15.18 -24.85 40.39
CA THR A 466 -14.17 -25.76 40.97
C THR A 466 -13.48 -25.19 42.21
N TYR A 467 -13.37 -23.86 42.36
CA TYR A 467 -12.84 -23.25 43.59
C TYR A 467 -13.69 -23.61 44.81
N VAL A 468 -15.00 -23.34 44.75
CA VAL A 468 -15.92 -23.58 45.87
C VAL A 468 -16.29 -25.06 46.06
N LEU A 469 -16.26 -25.88 44.99
CA LEU A 469 -16.47 -27.32 45.10
C LEU A 469 -15.23 -28.10 45.59
N SER A 470 -14.02 -27.53 45.55
CA SER A 470 -12.79 -28.25 45.90
C SER A 470 -12.50 -28.34 47.39
N SER A 471 -13.01 -27.42 48.22
CA SER A 471 -12.88 -27.46 49.68
C SER A 471 -13.93 -26.56 50.33
N PRO A 472 -14.55 -26.96 51.46
CA PRO A 472 -15.43 -26.07 52.23
C PRO A 472 -14.70 -24.86 52.85
N GLU A 473 -13.36 -24.83 52.82
CA GLU A 473 -12.53 -23.70 53.27
C GLU A 473 -12.34 -22.63 52.18
N HIS A 474 -12.65 -22.93 50.92
CA HIS A 474 -12.48 -22.00 49.78
C HIS A 474 -13.68 -21.05 49.63
N GLU A 475 -13.86 -20.12 50.58
CA GLU A 475 -14.88 -19.08 50.46
C GLU A 475 -14.56 -18.11 49.30
N LEU A 476 -15.53 -17.91 48.39
CA LEU A 476 -15.39 -17.00 47.26
C LEU A 476 -15.52 -15.54 47.70
N THR A 477 -14.44 -14.99 48.25
CA THR A 477 -14.39 -13.59 48.69
C THR A 477 -14.49 -12.60 47.51
N PRO A 478 -15.02 -11.38 47.72
CA PRO A 478 -15.04 -10.34 46.69
C PRO A 478 -13.65 -10.04 46.11
N GLN A 479 -12.60 -10.10 46.95
CA GLN A 479 -11.21 -9.91 46.58
C GLN A 479 -10.75 -10.94 45.53
N VAL A 480 -11.11 -12.22 45.70
CA VAL A 480 -10.77 -13.29 44.75
C VAL A 480 -11.63 -13.18 43.48
N ALA A 481 -12.93 -12.93 43.63
CA ALA A 481 -13.88 -12.88 42.51
C ALA A 481 -13.59 -11.74 41.53
N PHE A 482 -13.52 -10.48 41.99
CA PHE A 482 -13.37 -9.32 41.09
C PHE A 482 -11.98 -9.25 40.45
N VAL A 483 -10.92 -9.68 41.14
CA VAL A 483 -9.56 -9.71 40.59
C VAL A 483 -9.45 -10.77 39.50
N SER A 484 -9.95 -11.99 39.76
CA SER A 484 -9.95 -13.08 38.76
C SER A 484 -10.79 -12.70 37.54
N LEU A 485 -11.98 -12.13 37.72
CA LEU A 485 -12.82 -11.62 36.63
C LEU A 485 -12.11 -10.55 35.79
N THR A 486 -11.32 -9.67 36.42
CA THR A 486 -10.52 -8.67 35.72
C THR A 486 -9.41 -9.32 34.89
N LEU A 487 -8.69 -10.30 35.45
CA LEU A 487 -7.63 -11.05 34.76
C LEU A 487 -8.18 -11.86 33.56
N PHE A 488 -9.33 -12.52 33.71
CA PHE A 488 -10.00 -13.22 32.60
C PHE A 488 -10.39 -12.26 31.46
N ASN A 489 -10.90 -11.06 31.79
CA ASN A 489 -11.23 -10.04 30.80
C ASN A 489 -9.99 -9.48 30.08
N GLN A 490 -8.86 -9.33 30.79
CA GLN A 490 -7.60 -8.91 30.18
C GLN A 490 -7.03 -9.95 29.19
N LEU A 491 -7.12 -11.25 29.53
CA LEU A 491 -6.67 -12.36 28.68
C LEU A 491 -7.39 -12.46 27.33
N ARG A 492 -8.62 -11.95 27.20
CA ARG A 492 -9.38 -11.96 25.93
C ARG A 492 -8.64 -11.25 24.79
N SER A 493 -7.95 -10.14 25.08
CA SER A 493 -7.30 -9.31 24.04
C SER A 493 -6.12 -9.99 23.34
N PRO A 494 -5.09 -10.53 24.03
CA PRO A 494 -3.98 -11.21 23.38
C PRO A 494 -4.42 -12.47 22.63
N MET A 495 -5.47 -13.17 23.10
CA MET A 495 -6.00 -14.38 22.47
C MET A 495 -6.58 -14.10 21.08
N THR A 496 -7.47 -13.10 20.93
CA THR A 496 -7.99 -12.69 19.62
C THR A 496 -6.87 -12.12 18.73
N MET A 497 -5.89 -11.43 19.32
CA MET A 497 -4.78 -10.81 18.61
C MET A 497 -3.87 -11.84 17.92
N ILE A 498 -3.60 -13.01 18.52
CA ILE A 498 -2.75 -14.05 17.92
C ILE A 498 -3.27 -14.51 16.54
N ALA A 499 -4.58 -14.74 16.39
CA ALA A 499 -5.17 -15.14 15.11
C ALA A 499 -5.03 -14.04 14.03
N TYR A 500 -5.11 -12.77 14.42
CA TYR A 500 -4.87 -11.62 13.54
C TYR A 500 -3.39 -11.51 13.15
N LEU A 501 -2.45 -11.65 14.10
CA LEU A 501 -1.00 -11.64 13.85
C LEU A 501 -0.57 -12.72 12.86
N ILE A 502 -1.09 -13.95 12.99
CA ILE A 502 -0.84 -15.05 12.05
C ILE A 502 -1.33 -14.67 10.65
N SER A 503 -2.54 -14.12 10.54
CA SER A 503 -3.14 -13.74 9.26
C SER A 503 -2.38 -12.61 8.55
N GLN A 504 -1.90 -11.61 9.30
CA GLN A 504 -1.05 -10.53 8.76
C GLN A 504 0.33 -11.04 8.35
N THR A 505 0.95 -11.91 9.16
CA THR A 505 2.30 -12.43 8.88
C THR A 505 2.35 -13.26 7.61
N VAL A 506 1.36 -14.14 7.37
CA VAL A 506 1.29 -14.91 6.12
C VAL A 506 1.13 -13.98 4.91
N GLN A 507 0.43 -12.85 5.03
CA GLN A 507 0.33 -11.86 3.95
C GLN A 507 1.66 -11.12 3.72
N ALA A 508 2.32 -10.66 4.79
CA ALA A 508 3.61 -9.99 4.72
C ALA A 508 4.72 -10.90 4.18
N VAL A 509 4.73 -12.20 4.51
CA VAL A 509 5.70 -13.17 3.99
C VAL A 509 5.54 -13.37 2.47
N VAL A 510 4.31 -13.47 1.96
CA VAL A 510 4.05 -13.55 0.50
C VAL A 510 4.49 -12.27 -0.20
N SER A 511 4.21 -11.10 0.38
CA SER A 511 4.68 -9.82 -0.14
C SER A 511 6.21 -9.68 -0.12
N ASN A 512 6.87 -10.19 0.92
CA ASN A 512 8.32 -10.21 1.06
C ASN A 512 8.98 -11.08 -0.04
N LYS A 513 8.39 -12.24 -0.37
CA LYS A 513 8.86 -13.08 -1.49
C LYS A 513 8.81 -12.31 -2.81
N ARG A 514 7.65 -11.74 -3.16
CA ARG A 514 7.45 -10.97 -4.39
C ARG A 514 8.37 -9.75 -4.52
N LEU A 515 8.55 -8.98 -3.44
CA LEU A 515 9.45 -7.83 -3.43
C LEU A 515 10.93 -8.25 -3.59
N LYS A 516 11.35 -9.36 -2.97
CA LYS A 516 12.71 -9.90 -3.16
C LYS A 516 12.96 -10.33 -4.60
N GLU A 517 12.02 -11.07 -5.19
CA GLU A 517 12.06 -11.46 -6.61
C GLU A 517 12.16 -10.23 -7.53
N TYR A 518 11.38 -9.18 -7.26
CA TYR A 518 11.41 -7.93 -8.02
C TYR A 518 12.74 -7.16 -7.88
N PHE A 519 13.31 -7.07 -6.67
CA PHE A 519 14.58 -6.37 -6.45
C PHE A 519 15.80 -7.11 -7.02
N VAL A 520 15.74 -8.44 -7.16
CA VAL A 520 16.83 -9.27 -7.71
C VAL A 520 16.76 -9.42 -9.25
N ALA A 521 15.62 -9.09 -9.87
CA ALA A 521 15.44 -9.14 -11.32
C ALA A 521 16.48 -8.28 -12.10
N GLU A 522 16.76 -8.66 -13.34
CA GLU A 522 17.82 -8.06 -14.18
C GLU A 522 17.66 -6.54 -14.39
N GLU A 523 18.81 -5.84 -14.42
CA GLU A 523 18.92 -4.40 -14.70
C GLU A 523 19.55 -4.16 -16.08
N LEU A 524 19.28 -3.01 -16.68
CA LEU A 524 19.98 -2.55 -17.90
C LEU A 524 21.43 -2.19 -17.57
N ASP A 525 22.38 -2.65 -18.39
CA ASP A 525 23.78 -2.25 -18.27
C ASP A 525 24.01 -0.87 -18.92
N PRO A 526 24.31 0.19 -18.14
CA PRO A 526 24.53 1.53 -18.69
C PRO A 526 25.82 1.66 -19.51
N THR A 527 26.67 0.63 -19.58
CA THR A 527 27.94 0.62 -20.32
C THR A 527 27.84 0.02 -21.73
N VAL A 528 26.65 -0.40 -22.17
CA VAL A 528 26.39 -0.87 -23.55
C VAL A 528 26.74 0.18 -24.60
N VAL A 529 26.42 1.46 -24.32
CA VAL A 529 26.65 2.62 -25.17
C VAL A 529 27.62 3.58 -24.48
N ASP A 530 28.80 3.81 -25.06
CA ASP A 530 29.72 4.84 -24.58
C ASP A 530 29.20 6.22 -25.01
N ARG A 531 28.84 7.04 -24.02
CA ARG A 531 28.32 8.41 -24.21
C ARG A 531 29.39 9.50 -24.04
N THR A 532 30.66 9.12 -24.00
CA THR A 532 31.81 10.04 -23.90
C THR A 532 32.43 10.31 -25.27
N GLN A 533 33.05 11.50 -25.44
CA GLN A 533 33.85 11.79 -26.65
C GLN A 533 34.97 10.76 -26.88
N LYS A 534 35.49 10.14 -25.81
CA LYS A 534 36.53 9.12 -25.89
C LYS A 534 36.06 7.88 -26.64
N GLY A 535 34.83 7.43 -26.40
CA GLY A 535 34.26 6.25 -27.06
C GLY A 535 34.34 6.33 -28.58
N ILE A 536 34.01 7.48 -29.16
CA ILE A 536 34.08 7.71 -30.60
C ILE A 536 35.54 7.75 -31.08
N SER A 537 36.44 8.44 -30.36
CA SER A 537 37.87 8.50 -30.71
C SER A 537 38.61 7.14 -30.62
N TYR A 538 38.10 6.18 -29.83
CA TYR A 538 38.63 4.81 -29.77
C TYR A 538 37.98 3.83 -30.77
N ILE A 539 37.00 4.30 -31.55
CA ILE A 539 36.29 3.53 -32.58
C ILE A 539 36.71 4.01 -33.98
N GLY A 540 37.01 5.30 -34.16
CA GLY A 540 37.48 5.86 -35.42
C GLY A 540 38.90 5.43 -35.82
N LEU A 541 39.03 4.75 -36.97
CA LEU A 541 40.32 4.63 -37.67
C LEU A 541 40.73 6.00 -38.22
N GLY A 542 41.79 6.61 -37.68
CA GLY A 542 42.70 7.56 -38.35
C GLY A 542 42.16 8.85 -39.00
N CYS A 543 40.84 9.07 -39.06
CA CYS A 543 40.21 10.07 -39.92
C CYS A 543 39.75 11.32 -39.16
N HIS A 544 40.04 12.50 -39.70
CA HIS A 544 39.66 13.80 -39.14
C HIS A 544 38.18 14.17 -39.42
N ARG A 545 37.22 13.31 -39.07
CA ARG A 545 35.79 13.62 -39.05
C ARG A 545 35.19 13.41 -37.66
N GLU A 546 34.34 14.34 -37.23
CA GLU A 546 33.58 14.24 -35.98
C GLU A 546 32.31 13.43 -36.20
N ASN A 547 32.43 12.11 -36.21
CA ASN A 547 31.29 11.21 -36.25
C ASN A 547 30.44 11.43 -34.97
N ALA A 548 29.13 11.59 -35.11
CA ALA A 548 28.19 11.72 -33.98
C ALA A 548 27.78 10.36 -33.40
N ILE A 549 27.77 9.32 -34.25
CA ILE A 549 27.45 7.92 -33.89
C ILE A 549 28.49 7.03 -34.59
N ALA A 550 28.99 6.03 -33.88
CA ALA A 550 29.83 4.98 -34.46
C ALA A 550 29.55 3.62 -33.79
N VAL A 551 29.28 2.61 -34.60
CA VAL A 551 28.97 1.23 -34.18
C VAL A 551 29.91 0.28 -34.91
N GLN A 552 30.52 -0.63 -34.16
CA GLN A 552 31.44 -1.64 -34.70
C GLN A 552 31.08 -3.04 -34.19
N ASP A 553 31.02 -3.98 -35.13
CA ASP A 553 30.81 -5.44 -34.93
C ASP A 553 29.73 -5.76 -33.88
N PHE A 554 28.63 -5.00 -33.91
CA PHE A 554 27.66 -5.00 -32.85
C PHE A 554 26.56 -6.04 -33.08
N SER A 555 26.54 -7.03 -32.19
CA SER A 555 25.55 -8.11 -32.16
C SER A 555 24.79 -8.09 -30.83
N ALA A 556 23.46 -8.16 -30.91
CA ALA A 556 22.58 -7.96 -29.76
C ALA A 556 21.26 -8.74 -29.86
N THR A 557 20.66 -8.95 -28.69
CA THR A 557 19.40 -9.65 -28.49
C THR A 557 18.50 -8.87 -27.53
N TRP A 558 17.20 -9.16 -27.56
CA TRP A 558 16.25 -8.61 -26.59
C TRP A 558 16.20 -9.40 -25.27
N ASP A 559 16.62 -10.66 -25.27
CA ASP A 559 16.49 -11.59 -24.14
C ASP A 559 17.87 -11.98 -23.61
N GLY A 560 18.10 -11.82 -22.31
CA GLY A 560 19.42 -12.01 -21.70
C GLY A 560 19.95 -13.44 -21.78
N ASN A 561 21.11 -13.60 -22.41
CA ASN A 561 22.05 -14.73 -22.26
C ASN A 561 21.54 -16.16 -22.60
N ASP A 562 20.39 -16.33 -23.25
CA ASP A 562 20.08 -17.59 -23.94
C ASP A 562 20.97 -17.71 -25.19
N SER A 563 21.96 -18.61 -25.16
CA SER A 563 22.81 -18.96 -26.30
C SER A 563 22.05 -19.56 -27.48
N ASP A 564 20.83 -20.02 -27.21
CA ASP A 564 20.03 -20.87 -28.10
C ASP A 564 18.90 -20.06 -28.78
N ARG A 565 18.88 -18.72 -28.60
CA ARG A 565 17.95 -17.80 -29.28
C ARG A 565 18.66 -17.00 -30.36
N GLU A 566 17.98 -16.82 -31.49
CA GLU A 566 18.51 -16.08 -32.64
C GLU A 566 18.84 -14.62 -32.31
N THR A 567 20.00 -14.17 -32.78
CA THR A 567 20.50 -12.81 -32.58
C THR A 567 19.71 -11.82 -33.44
N THR A 568 18.94 -10.94 -32.79
CA THR A 568 18.05 -9.98 -33.46
C THR A 568 18.79 -8.92 -34.27
N LEU A 569 20.03 -8.59 -33.86
CA LEU A 569 20.96 -7.75 -34.61
C LEU A 569 22.30 -8.47 -34.68
N GLN A 570 22.90 -8.47 -35.87
CA GLN A 570 24.10 -9.25 -36.20
C GLN A 570 25.11 -8.37 -36.95
N ASP A 571 26.32 -8.28 -36.40
CA ASP A 571 27.53 -7.70 -36.98
C ASP A 571 27.34 -6.29 -37.54
N ILE A 572 26.47 -5.51 -36.88
CA ILE A 572 26.11 -4.15 -37.27
C ILE A 572 27.34 -3.25 -37.21
N ASN A 573 27.66 -2.64 -38.36
CA ASN A 573 28.69 -1.64 -38.53
C ASN A 573 28.04 -0.39 -39.15
N LEU A 574 28.14 0.76 -38.48
CA LEU A 574 27.42 2.00 -38.81
C LEU A 574 28.24 3.21 -38.36
N SER A 575 28.36 4.24 -39.20
CA SER A 575 28.90 5.55 -38.80
C SER A 575 28.00 6.68 -39.27
N ALA A 576 27.78 7.69 -38.45
CA ALA A 576 27.04 8.89 -38.82
C ALA A 576 27.87 10.15 -38.60
N ASP A 577 28.10 10.93 -39.66
CA ASP A 577 28.71 12.25 -39.58
C ASP A 577 27.80 13.24 -38.79
N ALA A 578 28.40 14.29 -38.22
CA ALA A 578 27.65 15.33 -37.52
C ALA A 578 26.75 16.13 -38.49
N GLY A 579 25.44 16.16 -38.21
CA GLY A 579 24.45 16.94 -38.96
C GLY A 579 23.74 16.22 -40.12
N SER A 580 24.09 14.97 -40.43
CA SER A 580 23.50 14.21 -41.55
C SER A 580 22.08 13.69 -41.29
N LEU A 581 21.36 13.36 -42.36
CA LEU A 581 20.11 12.58 -42.38
C LEU A 581 20.39 11.19 -42.96
N ILE A 582 20.33 10.18 -42.11
CA ILE A 582 20.42 8.77 -42.49
C ILE A 582 19.00 8.19 -42.54
N ALA A 583 18.63 7.54 -43.65
CA ALA A 583 17.37 6.81 -43.78
C ALA A 583 17.57 5.29 -43.66
N VAL A 584 16.83 4.65 -42.76
CA VAL A 584 16.90 3.19 -42.53
C VAL A 584 15.63 2.53 -43.08
N VAL A 585 15.81 1.63 -44.05
CA VAL A 585 14.73 0.96 -44.79
C VAL A 585 14.88 -0.56 -44.75
N GLY A 586 13.80 -1.28 -45.09
CA GLY A 586 13.75 -2.74 -45.10
C GLY A 586 12.35 -3.27 -44.80
N LYS A 587 12.13 -4.58 -45.01
CA LYS A 587 10.82 -5.24 -44.82
C LYS A 587 10.32 -5.12 -43.36
N VAL A 588 9.05 -5.41 -43.14
CA VAL A 588 8.49 -5.48 -41.77
C VAL A 588 9.21 -6.61 -41.02
N GLY A 589 9.53 -6.41 -39.74
CA GLY A 589 10.21 -7.41 -38.90
C GLY A 589 11.74 -7.42 -38.94
N THR A 590 12.42 -6.80 -39.93
CA THR A 590 13.89 -6.93 -40.13
C THR A 590 14.81 -6.29 -39.08
N GLY A 591 14.28 -5.84 -37.93
CA GLY A 591 15.06 -5.30 -36.81
C GLY A 591 15.24 -3.78 -36.77
N LYS A 592 14.54 -3.00 -37.62
CA LYS A 592 14.75 -1.53 -37.72
C LYS A 592 14.56 -0.78 -36.38
N SER A 593 13.47 -1.03 -35.67
CA SER A 593 13.23 -0.43 -34.34
C SER A 593 14.14 -1.05 -33.26
N SER A 594 14.62 -2.28 -33.45
CA SER A 594 15.67 -2.88 -32.61
C SER A 594 16.99 -2.11 -32.74
N LEU A 595 17.39 -1.69 -33.95
CA LEU A 595 18.60 -0.88 -34.18
C LEU A 595 18.55 0.46 -33.40
N LEU A 596 17.41 1.16 -33.42
CA LEU A 596 17.23 2.37 -32.61
C LEU A 596 17.27 2.06 -31.10
N SER A 597 16.69 0.93 -30.68
CA SER A 597 16.69 0.48 -29.27
C SER A 597 18.10 0.11 -28.79
N ALA A 598 18.93 -0.47 -29.65
CA ALA A 598 20.34 -0.72 -29.38
C ALA A 598 21.14 0.58 -29.19
N LEU A 599 20.94 1.59 -30.06
CA LEU A 599 21.56 2.91 -29.95
C LEU A 599 21.15 3.67 -28.67
N LEU A 600 19.95 3.40 -28.13
CA LEU A 600 19.52 3.92 -26.83
C LEU A 600 20.18 3.22 -25.64
N GLY A 601 20.61 1.95 -25.81
CA GLY A 601 21.11 1.08 -24.75
C GLY A 601 20.02 0.19 -24.11
N GLU A 602 18.91 -0.06 -24.81
CA GLU A 602 17.77 -0.83 -24.31
C GLU A 602 17.80 -2.34 -24.66
N MET A 603 18.80 -2.80 -25.42
CA MET A 603 18.99 -4.20 -25.81
C MET A 603 20.20 -4.84 -25.12
N GLY A 604 20.13 -6.17 -24.94
CA GLY A 604 21.22 -6.99 -24.42
C GLY A 604 22.36 -7.11 -25.44
N LYS A 605 23.50 -6.49 -25.13
CA LYS A 605 24.72 -6.55 -25.91
C LYS A 605 25.41 -7.91 -25.79
N LEU A 606 25.80 -8.50 -26.91
CA LEU A 606 26.61 -9.72 -26.96
C LEU A 606 28.04 -9.42 -27.42
N GLN A 607 28.20 -8.61 -28.48
CA GLN A 607 29.50 -8.25 -29.06
C GLN A 607 29.54 -6.77 -29.48
N GLY A 608 30.74 -6.27 -29.83
CA GLY A 608 30.93 -4.99 -30.49
C GLY A 608 30.99 -3.77 -29.57
N ARG A 609 30.84 -2.58 -30.15
CA ARG A 609 30.84 -1.28 -29.46
C ARG A 609 29.85 -0.31 -30.12
N ILE A 610 29.21 0.52 -29.29
CA ILE A 610 28.46 1.70 -29.73
C ILE A 610 29.07 2.90 -29.02
N GLY A 611 29.50 3.90 -29.79
CA GLY A 611 29.78 5.25 -29.34
C GLY A 611 28.70 6.20 -29.85
N LEU A 612 28.13 7.03 -28.99
CA LEU A 612 27.13 8.04 -29.35
C LEU A 612 27.36 9.31 -28.53
N TYR A 613 27.46 10.47 -29.18
CA TYR A 613 27.75 11.73 -28.51
C TYR A 613 26.57 12.73 -28.56
N GLY A 614 26.49 13.58 -27.53
CA GLY A 614 25.44 14.60 -27.37
C GLY A 614 24.14 14.08 -26.73
N LYS A 615 23.11 14.92 -26.72
CA LYS A 615 21.77 14.59 -26.23
C LYS A 615 20.98 13.85 -27.32
N VAL A 616 20.26 12.79 -26.95
CA VAL A 616 19.37 12.04 -27.86
C VAL A 616 17.93 12.52 -27.71
N GLY A 617 17.27 12.79 -28.84
CA GLY A 617 15.82 12.96 -28.94
C GLY A 617 15.21 11.74 -29.63
N TYR A 618 14.40 10.96 -28.93
CA TYR A 618 13.74 9.77 -29.47
C TYR A 618 12.25 10.03 -29.74
N VAL A 619 11.78 9.63 -30.93
CA VAL A 619 10.36 9.59 -31.29
C VAL A 619 9.99 8.12 -31.59
N PRO A 620 9.28 7.41 -30.69
CA PRO A 620 8.89 6.02 -30.88
C PRO A 620 7.71 5.88 -31.85
N GLN A 621 7.63 4.72 -32.52
CA GLN A 621 6.55 4.36 -33.46
C GLN A 621 5.16 4.42 -32.82
N GLN A 622 5.04 4.09 -31.52
CA GLN A 622 3.83 4.31 -30.73
C GLN A 622 3.99 5.55 -29.84
N PRO A 623 3.32 6.68 -30.15
CA PRO A 623 3.54 7.94 -29.44
C PRO A 623 3.05 7.92 -27.99
N TRP A 624 3.96 8.11 -27.03
CA TRP A 624 3.62 8.20 -25.61
C TRP A 624 3.27 9.63 -25.18
N ILE A 625 2.13 9.79 -24.49
CA ILE A 625 1.56 11.09 -24.07
C ILE A 625 1.28 11.04 -22.56
N GLN A 626 1.76 12.05 -21.82
CA GLN A 626 1.54 12.21 -20.38
C GLN A 626 0.13 12.75 -20.11
N ASN A 627 -0.45 12.35 -18.96
CA ASN A 627 -1.73 12.87 -18.48
C ASN A 627 -1.56 14.28 -17.87
N MET A 628 -1.32 15.27 -18.75
CA MET A 628 -1.09 16.68 -18.45
C MET A 628 -1.74 17.54 -19.56
N THR A 629 -1.48 18.86 -19.58
CA THR A 629 -1.90 19.69 -20.74
C THR A 629 -1.09 19.33 -21.99
N LEU A 630 -1.59 19.74 -23.16
CA LEU A 630 -0.84 19.61 -24.41
C LEU A 630 0.45 20.43 -24.38
N ARG A 631 0.42 21.65 -23.81
CA ARG A 631 1.61 22.48 -23.61
C ARG A 631 2.67 21.76 -22.80
N ASP A 632 2.32 21.25 -21.62
CA ASP A 632 3.27 20.58 -20.72
C ASP A 632 3.87 19.32 -21.38
N ASN A 633 3.07 18.60 -22.18
CA ASN A 633 3.53 17.47 -22.98
C ASN A 633 4.61 17.82 -24.02
N ILE A 634 4.56 19.01 -24.62
CA ILE A 634 5.57 19.49 -25.58
C ILE A 634 6.78 20.08 -24.85
N LEU A 635 6.55 20.85 -23.77
CA LEU A 635 7.61 21.45 -22.96
C LEU A 635 8.48 20.39 -22.27
N PHE A 636 7.84 19.34 -21.73
CA PHE A 636 8.49 18.16 -21.13
C PHE A 636 9.63 18.54 -20.16
N GLY A 637 9.31 19.37 -19.18
CA GLY A 637 10.24 19.86 -18.16
C GLY A 637 11.10 21.07 -18.55
N ARG A 638 11.09 21.54 -19.80
CA ARG A 638 11.78 22.79 -20.19
C ARG A 638 10.93 24.04 -19.93
N PRO A 639 11.54 25.21 -19.69
CA PRO A 639 10.83 26.48 -19.60
C PRO A 639 10.11 26.83 -20.91
N PHE A 640 9.03 27.60 -20.80
CA PHE A 640 8.21 28.05 -21.92
C PHE A 640 8.82 29.26 -22.63
N ASP A 641 9.49 29.04 -23.76
CA ASP A 641 9.78 30.10 -24.73
C ASP A 641 8.64 30.19 -25.76
N LYS A 642 7.89 31.30 -25.69
CA LYS A 642 6.81 31.61 -26.61
C LYS A 642 7.26 31.68 -28.08
N ARG A 643 8.52 32.03 -28.39
CA ARG A 643 9.02 32.10 -29.78
C ARG A 643 9.25 30.69 -30.33
N ARG A 644 10.15 29.90 -29.73
CA ARG A 644 10.42 28.50 -30.13
C ARG A 644 9.15 27.64 -30.12
N TYR A 645 8.30 27.79 -29.11
CA TYR A 645 7.06 27.02 -29.01
C TYR A 645 6.11 27.29 -30.19
N ASN A 646 5.89 28.56 -30.56
CA ASN A 646 5.07 28.90 -31.73
C ASN A 646 5.70 28.45 -33.05
N GLN A 647 7.02 28.49 -33.17
CA GLN A 647 7.75 28.00 -34.34
C GLN A 647 7.54 26.49 -34.54
N VAL A 648 7.77 25.69 -33.49
CA VAL A 648 7.53 24.24 -33.48
C VAL A 648 6.07 23.90 -33.77
N LEU A 649 5.11 24.61 -33.17
CA LEU A 649 3.67 24.40 -33.45
C LEU A 649 3.30 24.65 -34.93
N SER A 650 3.97 25.58 -35.62
CA SER A 650 3.82 25.70 -37.08
C SER A 650 4.47 24.56 -37.84
N ALA A 651 5.74 24.25 -37.57
CA ALA A 651 6.50 23.25 -38.31
C ALA A 651 5.89 21.84 -38.17
N CYS A 652 5.43 21.49 -36.96
CA CYS A 652 4.69 20.25 -36.68
C CYS A 652 3.21 20.30 -37.09
N ALA A 653 2.76 21.34 -37.78
CA ALA A 653 1.39 21.52 -38.27
C ALA A 653 0.27 21.33 -37.22
N LEU A 654 0.52 21.72 -35.95
CA LEU A 654 -0.42 21.53 -34.83
C LEU A 654 -1.40 22.70 -34.63
N LYS A 655 -1.17 23.84 -35.29
CA LYS A 655 -2.04 25.03 -35.17
C LYS A 655 -3.52 24.80 -35.54
N PRO A 656 -3.90 23.91 -36.48
CA PRO A 656 -5.30 23.58 -36.73
C PRO A 656 -5.93 22.81 -35.55
N ASP A 657 -5.26 21.77 -35.04
CA ASP A 657 -5.76 20.92 -33.97
C ASP A 657 -6.01 21.71 -32.67
N LEU A 658 -5.13 22.67 -32.37
CA LEU A 658 -5.29 23.60 -31.25
C LEU A 658 -6.55 24.50 -31.34
N LYS A 659 -7.18 24.66 -32.52
CA LYS A 659 -8.46 25.37 -32.65
C LYS A 659 -9.67 24.48 -32.33
N VAL A 660 -9.52 23.16 -32.42
CA VAL A 660 -10.59 22.18 -32.16
C VAL A 660 -10.66 21.84 -30.67
N LEU A 661 -9.53 21.92 -29.97
CA LEU A 661 -9.47 21.65 -28.52
C LEU A 661 -10.11 22.80 -27.70
N PRO A 662 -10.99 22.52 -26.72
CA PRO A 662 -11.83 23.52 -26.06
C PRO A 662 -11.07 24.56 -25.22
N HIS A 663 -9.84 24.28 -24.81
CA HIS A 663 -8.95 25.21 -24.11
C HIS A 663 -7.61 25.40 -24.85
N GLY A 664 -7.57 25.12 -26.16
CA GLY A 664 -6.35 25.15 -26.96
C GLY A 664 -5.24 24.27 -26.38
N ASP A 665 -4.03 24.81 -26.25
CA ASP A 665 -2.86 24.09 -25.74
C ASP A 665 -2.89 23.86 -24.21
N MET A 666 -3.76 24.54 -23.49
CA MET A 666 -4.01 24.31 -22.06
C MET A 666 -5.01 23.17 -21.80
N THR A 667 -5.55 22.54 -22.84
CA THR A 667 -6.47 21.39 -22.72
C THR A 667 -5.75 20.19 -22.11
N GLU A 668 -6.37 19.56 -21.11
CA GLU A 668 -5.90 18.30 -20.52
C GLU A 668 -6.17 17.13 -21.48
N ILE A 669 -5.13 16.37 -21.81
CA ILE A 669 -5.14 15.41 -22.93
C ILE A 669 -5.56 13.99 -22.50
N GLY A 670 -5.56 13.71 -21.19
CA GLY A 670 -5.98 12.44 -20.61
C GLY A 670 -4.90 11.35 -20.64
N GLU A 671 -5.17 10.24 -19.96
CA GLU A 671 -4.27 9.08 -19.96
C GLU A 671 -4.09 8.52 -21.38
N LYS A 672 -2.85 8.24 -21.78
CA LYS A 672 -2.46 7.82 -23.15
C LYS A 672 -2.97 8.76 -24.27
N GLY A 673 -3.34 9.99 -23.91
CA GLY A 673 -3.94 10.96 -24.82
C GLY A 673 -5.24 10.49 -25.48
N ILE A 674 -6.21 9.99 -24.70
CA ILE A 674 -7.51 9.56 -25.22
C ILE A 674 -8.23 10.65 -26.05
N ASN A 675 -7.95 11.93 -25.77
CA ASN A 675 -8.54 13.09 -26.47
C ASN A 675 -7.88 13.42 -27.84
N LEU A 676 -6.97 12.59 -28.36
CA LEU A 676 -6.23 12.84 -29.61
C LEU A 676 -6.28 11.65 -30.59
N SER A 677 -6.33 11.93 -31.90
CA SER A 677 -6.18 10.92 -32.96
C SER A 677 -4.73 10.42 -33.09
N GLY A 678 -4.50 9.29 -33.76
CA GLY A 678 -3.15 8.73 -33.96
C GLY A 678 -2.15 9.73 -34.55
N GLY A 679 -2.53 10.37 -35.66
CA GLY A 679 -1.73 11.41 -36.31
C GLY A 679 -1.56 12.71 -35.50
N GLN A 680 -2.44 12.99 -34.54
CA GLN A 680 -2.23 14.06 -33.56
C GLN A 680 -1.19 13.66 -32.51
N LYS A 681 -1.27 12.45 -31.95
CA LYS A 681 -0.28 11.95 -30.98
C LYS A 681 1.12 11.88 -31.58
N ALA A 682 1.24 11.44 -32.84
CA ALA A 682 2.51 11.43 -33.58
C ALA A 682 3.11 12.85 -33.69
N ARG A 683 2.31 13.83 -34.13
CA ARG A 683 2.74 15.23 -34.24
C ARG A 683 3.10 15.87 -32.90
N VAL A 684 2.38 15.56 -31.81
CA VAL A 684 2.73 16.03 -30.45
C VAL A 684 4.03 15.39 -29.96
N SER A 685 4.27 14.10 -30.22
CA SER A 685 5.53 13.43 -29.85
C SER A 685 6.73 13.96 -30.64
N LEU A 686 6.57 14.22 -31.94
CA LEU A 686 7.58 14.89 -32.76
C LEU A 686 7.84 16.33 -32.27
N ALA A 687 6.79 17.10 -31.98
CA ALA A 687 6.91 18.45 -31.43
C ALA A 687 7.67 18.50 -30.10
N ARG A 688 7.43 17.54 -29.19
CA ARG A 688 8.19 17.37 -27.95
C ARG A 688 9.68 17.19 -28.23
N ALA A 689 10.05 16.27 -29.13
CA ALA A 689 11.45 16.03 -29.47
C ALA A 689 12.15 17.28 -30.04
N VAL A 690 11.51 17.97 -31.00
CA VAL A 690 12.06 19.19 -31.63
C VAL A 690 12.18 20.35 -30.62
N TYR A 691 11.27 20.44 -29.65
CA TYR A 691 11.37 21.43 -28.58
C TYR A 691 12.52 21.14 -27.60
N GLN A 692 12.89 19.87 -27.43
CA GLN A 692 14.01 19.44 -26.57
C GLN A 692 15.41 19.67 -27.17
N ASP A 693 15.54 20.13 -28.41
CA ASP A 693 16.82 20.65 -28.95
C ASP A 693 18.01 19.69 -28.80
N CYS A 694 17.77 18.40 -29.06
CA CYS A 694 18.77 17.35 -28.96
C CYS A 694 19.83 17.45 -30.08
N ASP A 695 20.92 16.71 -29.93
CA ASP A 695 22.06 16.71 -30.85
C ASP A 695 21.95 15.59 -31.88
N VAL A 696 21.45 14.44 -31.42
CA VAL A 696 21.07 13.27 -32.22
C VAL A 696 19.56 13.08 -32.13
N TYR A 697 18.89 12.82 -33.25
CA TYR A 697 17.48 12.44 -33.33
C TYR A 697 17.32 11.02 -33.86
N LEU A 698 16.62 10.18 -33.11
CA LEU A 698 16.23 8.83 -33.50
C LEU A 698 14.71 8.83 -33.74
N LEU A 699 14.29 8.59 -34.98
CA LEU A 699 12.92 8.74 -35.44
C LEU A 699 12.39 7.39 -35.96
N ASP A 700 11.50 6.75 -35.20
CA ASP A 700 10.91 5.45 -35.54
C ASP A 700 9.56 5.62 -36.24
N ASP A 701 9.60 5.70 -37.58
CA ASP A 701 8.49 5.94 -38.51
C ASP A 701 7.42 6.98 -38.07
N PRO A 702 7.83 8.22 -37.72
CA PRO A 702 6.93 9.24 -37.18
C PRO A 702 5.90 9.78 -38.19
N LEU A 703 6.02 9.39 -39.46
CA LEU A 703 5.14 9.80 -40.56
C LEU A 703 4.07 8.74 -40.88
N SER A 704 4.12 7.55 -40.27
CA SER A 704 3.20 6.42 -40.50
C SER A 704 1.73 6.79 -40.33
N ALA A 705 1.37 7.38 -39.18
CA ALA A 705 -0.01 7.66 -38.77
C ALA A 705 -0.56 9.04 -39.22
N VAL A 706 0.06 9.70 -40.20
CA VAL A 706 -0.40 11.01 -40.73
C VAL A 706 -0.64 10.97 -42.25
N ASP A 707 -1.58 11.78 -42.71
CA ASP A 707 -1.95 11.91 -44.12
C ASP A 707 -0.76 12.34 -44.99
N ALA A 708 -0.73 11.96 -46.26
CA ALA A 708 0.41 12.23 -47.14
C ALA A 708 0.81 13.71 -47.22
N HIS A 709 -0.18 14.61 -47.28
CA HIS A 709 0.03 16.07 -47.28
C HIS A 709 0.66 16.57 -45.96
N VAL A 710 0.16 16.09 -44.82
CA VAL A 710 0.69 16.44 -43.49
C VAL A 710 2.11 15.88 -43.33
N GLY A 711 2.33 14.62 -43.74
CA GLY A 711 3.65 13.98 -43.75
C GLY A 711 4.68 14.76 -44.56
N LYS A 712 4.31 15.25 -45.75
CA LYS A 712 5.18 16.10 -46.58
C LYS A 712 5.54 17.41 -45.88
N HIS A 713 4.57 18.10 -45.28
CA HIS A 713 4.84 19.32 -44.50
C HIS A 713 5.77 19.04 -43.30
N LEU A 714 5.56 17.94 -42.56
CA LEU A 714 6.45 17.55 -41.46
C LEU A 714 7.87 17.27 -41.95
N PHE A 715 8.02 16.59 -43.09
CA PHE A 715 9.34 16.34 -43.67
C PHE A 715 10.03 17.65 -44.05
N GLU A 716 9.40 18.48 -44.88
CA GLU A 716 9.97 19.75 -45.36
C GLU A 716 10.30 20.75 -44.24
N LYS A 717 9.47 20.83 -43.19
CA LYS A 717 9.62 21.87 -42.15
C LYS A 717 10.31 21.38 -40.87
N VAL A 718 10.50 20.07 -40.69
CA VAL A 718 11.14 19.51 -39.49
C VAL A 718 12.35 18.64 -39.83
N ILE A 719 12.17 17.59 -40.64
CA ILE A 719 13.12 16.46 -40.73
C ILE A 719 14.15 16.61 -41.86
N GLY A 720 13.73 17.14 -43.01
CA GLY A 720 14.55 17.30 -44.22
C GLY A 720 15.58 18.45 -44.15
N PRO A 721 16.35 18.67 -45.24
CA PRO A 721 17.48 19.58 -45.26
C PRO A 721 17.12 21.07 -45.01
N ASP A 722 15.91 21.51 -45.37
CA ASP A 722 15.43 22.86 -45.07
C ASP A 722 14.76 22.99 -43.67
N GLY A 723 14.59 21.87 -42.97
CA GLY A 723 13.80 21.76 -41.75
C GLY A 723 14.45 22.39 -40.51
N LEU A 724 13.68 22.41 -39.41
CA LEU A 724 14.18 22.84 -38.10
C LEU A 724 15.38 22.01 -37.58
N LEU A 725 15.50 20.73 -37.97
CA LEU A 725 16.53 19.81 -37.48
C LEU A 725 17.80 19.75 -38.34
N ARG A 726 17.90 20.54 -39.43
CA ARG A 726 18.94 20.39 -40.47
C ARG A 726 20.41 20.42 -39.99
N HIS A 727 20.69 21.01 -38.83
CA HIS A 727 22.04 21.11 -38.24
C HIS A 727 22.30 20.09 -37.11
N LYS A 728 21.46 19.05 -36.98
CA LYS A 728 21.53 17.99 -35.96
C LYS A 728 21.59 16.63 -36.64
N THR A 729 22.26 15.61 -36.10
CA THR A 729 22.28 14.28 -36.74
C THR A 729 20.90 13.61 -36.60
N ARG A 730 20.40 13.00 -37.68
CA ARG A 730 19.03 12.45 -37.78
C ARG A 730 19.10 11.02 -38.33
N ILE A 731 18.62 10.04 -37.59
CA ILE A 731 18.31 8.69 -38.11
C ILE A 731 16.80 8.58 -38.25
N LEU A 732 16.33 8.38 -39.48
CA LEU A 732 14.93 8.19 -39.84
C LEU A 732 14.70 6.74 -40.28
N VAL A 733 14.15 5.91 -39.40
CA VAL A 733 13.47 4.68 -39.83
C VAL A 733 12.14 5.10 -40.46
N THR A 734 11.82 4.64 -41.67
CA THR A 734 10.48 4.82 -42.23
C THR A 734 10.14 3.74 -43.26
N HIS A 735 8.85 3.39 -43.35
CA HIS A 735 8.31 2.60 -44.45
C HIS A 735 7.92 3.45 -45.68
N ARG A 736 7.88 4.79 -45.58
CA ARG A 736 7.47 5.67 -46.68
C ARG A 736 8.65 6.05 -47.58
N LEU A 737 8.87 5.22 -48.61
CA LEU A 737 9.94 5.35 -49.63
C LEU A 737 10.00 6.73 -50.34
N SER A 738 8.94 7.54 -50.29
CA SER A 738 8.88 8.87 -50.89
C SER A 738 9.96 9.84 -50.38
N TYR A 739 10.43 9.68 -49.14
CA TYR A 739 11.30 10.65 -48.46
C TYR A 739 12.79 10.31 -48.48
N ILE A 740 13.15 9.06 -48.83
CA ILE A 740 14.54 8.57 -48.72
C ILE A 740 15.49 9.26 -49.71
N LYS A 741 14.96 9.80 -50.81
CA LYS A 741 15.71 10.53 -51.85
C LYS A 741 16.35 11.84 -51.36
N SER A 742 16.02 12.28 -50.16
CA SER A 742 16.55 13.50 -49.53
C SER A 742 17.33 13.20 -48.25
N ALA A 743 17.71 11.93 -48.03
CA ALA A 743 18.69 11.52 -47.04
C ALA A 743 20.10 11.58 -47.65
N ASP A 744 21.09 11.91 -46.83
CA ASP A 744 22.50 11.95 -47.23
C ASP A 744 23.07 10.52 -47.39
N GLU A 745 22.52 9.57 -46.62
CA GLU A 745 22.86 8.14 -46.68
C GLU A 745 21.60 7.29 -46.46
N ILE A 746 21.48 6.17 -47.17
CA ILE A 746 20.43 5.17 -47.02
C ILE A 746 21.06 3.85 -46.59
N ILE A 747 20.42 3.17 -45.64
CA ILE A 747 20.86 1.89 -45.08
C ILE A 747 19.72 0.87 -45.21
N VAL A 748 20.01 -0.25 -45.87
CA VAL A 748 19.06 -1.35 -46.09
C VAL A 748 19.30 -2.44 -45.05
N LEU A 749 18.32 -2.63 -44.17
CA LEU A 749 18.37 -3.62 -43.08
C LEU A 749 17.47 -4.82 -43.40
N GLY A 750 18.07 -6.00 -43.53
CA GLY A 750 17.38 -7.29 -43.73
C GLY A 750 17.90 -8.32 -42.74
N ASP A 751 17.01 -9.13 -42.18
CA ASP A 751 17.32 -10.28 -41.31
C ASP A 751 18.34 -9.97 -40.18
N GLY A 752 18.19 -8.79 -39.56
CA GLY A 752 19.05 -8.32 -38.47
C GLY A 752 20.43 -7.81 -38.89
N ARG A 753 20.72 -7.72 -40.18
CA ARG A 753 22.01 -7.30 -40.77
C ARG A 753 21.84 -6.09 -41.70
N ILE A 754 22.91 -5.31 -41.86
CA ILE A 754 23.00 -4.29 -42.92
C ILE A 754 23.42 -5.02 -44.22
N ILE A 755 22.62 -4.88 -45.26
CA ILE A 755 22.85 -5.49 -46.58
C ILE A 755 23.58 -4.51 -47.51
N GLU A 756 23.10 -3.26 -47.54
CA GLU A 756 23.56 -2.19 -48.43
C GLU A 756 23.55 -0.86 -47.68
N SER A 757 24.52 0.00 -47.98
CA SER A 757 24.61 1.38 -47.47
C SER A 757 25.22 2.31 -48.53
N GLY A 758 24.80 3.58 -48.58
CA GLY A 758 25.31 4.59 -49.50
C GLY A 758 24.28 5.63 -49.95
N GLU A 759 24.66 6.46 -50.91
CA GLU A 759 23.77 7.48 -51.49
C GLU A 759 22.68 6.83 -52.37
N TYR A 760 21.49 7.45 -52.43
CA TYR A 760 20.38 6.99 -53.28
C TYR A 760 20.79 6.80 -54.75
N SER A 761 21.63 7.70 -55.28
CA SER A 761 22.09 7.65 -56.67
C SER A 761 23.01 6.46 -56.98
N ASP A 762 23.69 5.91 -55.97
CA ASP A 762 24.61 4.78 -56.10
C ASP A 762 23.88 3.45 -55.93
N LEU A 763 23.06 3.33 -54.88
CA LEU A 763 22.27 2.12 -54.63
C LEU A 763 21.29 1.83 -55.77
N MET A 764 20.70 2.87 -56.38
CA MET A 764 19.84 2.72 -57.57
C MET A 764 20.63 2.36 -58.85
N ARG A 765 21.93 2.72 -58.95
CA ARG A 765 22.80 2.29 -60.05
C ARG A 765 23.22 0.83 -59.92
N GLN A 766 23.44 0.35 -58.70
CA GLN A 766 23.87 -1.03 -58.41
C GLN A 766 22.76 -2.08 -58.62
N ARG A 767 21.48 -1.68 -58.67
CA ARG A 767 20.30 -2.57 -58.74
C ARG A 767 20.26 -3.65 -57.63
N GLY A 768 20.67 -3.24 -56.43
CA GLY A 768 20.77 -4.09 -55.25
C GLY A 768 19.44 -4.45 -54.58
N ALA A 769 19.49 -4.75 -53.29
CA ALA A 769 18.35 -4.95 -52.43
C ALA A 769 17.42 -3.72 -52.39
N LEU A 770 17.97 -2.49 -52.43
CA LEU A 770 17.14 -1.27 -52.40
C LEU A 770 16.18 -1.19 -53.60
N SER A 771 16.65 -1.42 -54.82
CA SER A 771 15.80 -1.28 -56.02
C SER A 771 14.70 -2.34 -56.06
N LYS A 772 15.05 -3.59 -55.70
CA LYS A 772 14.09 -4.70 -55.62
C LYS A 772 12.97 -4.41 -54.60
N PHE A 773 13.32 -3.85 -53.45
CA PHE A 773 12.35 -3.44 -52.43
C PHE A 773 11.41 -2.31 -52.90
N ILE A 774 11.91 -1.37 -53.71
CA ILE A 774 11.11 -0.30 -54.33
C ILE A 774 10.20 -0.82 -55.44
N GLU A 775 10.61 -1.86 -56.17
CA GLU A 775 9.80 -2.52 -57.20
C GLU A 775 8.67 -3.35 -56.56
N GLU A 776 8.99 -4.17 -55.55
CA GLU A 776 8.04 -4.98 -54.79
C GLU A 776 6.92 -4.12 -54.16
N TYR A 777 7.28 -3.01 -53.51
CA TYR A 777 6.34 -2.10 -52.85
C TYR A 777 5.33 -1.43 -53.79
N LYS A 778 5.63 -1.34 -55.10
CA LYS A 778 4.69 -0.78 -56.09
C LYS A 778 3.62 -1.77 -56.56
N SER A 779 3.79 -3.06 -56.26
CA SER A 779 2.86 -4.11 -56.72
C SER A 779 1.73 -4.40 -55.74
N SER A 780 1.83 -3.89 -54.50
CA SER A 780 0.97 -4.26 -53.37
C SER A 780 0.02 -3.15 -52.91
N SER A 781 -0.24 -2.12 -53.72
CA SER A 781 -1.06 -0.94 -53.33
C SER A 781 -2.48 -0.92 -53.88
N ASP A 782 -2.81 -1.83 -54.80
CA ASP A 782 -3.97 -1.65 -55.71
C ASP A 782 -5.15 -2.59 -55.38
N SER A 783 -5.08 -3.34 -54.27
CA SER A 783 -6.00 -4.47 -53.96
C SER A 783 -7.16 -4.16 -53.00
N ASP A 784 -7.05 -3.14 -52.14
CA ASP A 784 -7.75 -3.15 -50.83
C ASP A 784 -9.06 -2.34 -50.76
N GLU A 785 -9.61 -1.83 -51.88
CA GLU A 785 -10.69 -0.81 -51.86
C GLU A 785 -12.14 -1.30 -52.09
N LYS A 786 -12.44 -2.61 -52.24
CA LYS A 786 -13.80 -3.07 -52.60
C LYS A 786 -14.23 -4.42 -52.00
N GLU A 787 -15.07 -4.38 -50.96
CA GLU A 787 -16.23 -5.29 -50.72
C GLU A 787 -16.91 -4.96 -49.38
N GLU A 788 -18.20 -4.55 -49.40
CA GLU A 788 -19.24 -4.76 -48.35
C GLU A 788 -20.52 -3.94 -48.66
N GLU A 789 -21.63 -4.61 -49.00
CA GLU A 789 -23.04 -4.33 -48.58
C GLU A 789 -24.04 -5.27 -49.31
N VAL A 790 -25.34 -5.22 -48.94
CA VAL A 790 -26.49 -6.07 -49.36
C VAL A 790 -26.34 -7.57 -48.97
N GLU A 791 -27.37 -8.34 -48.56
CA GLU A 791 -28.83 -8.20 -48.65
C GLU A 791 -29.59 -8.46 -47.33
N SER A 792 -30.90 -8.20 -47.33
CA SER A 792 -31.86 -8.62 -46.30
C SER A 792 -33.24 -8.87 -46.92
N LEU A 793 -33.98 -9.90 -46.46
CA LEU A 793 -35.42 -10.07 -46.67
C LEU A 793 -36.02 -11.14 -45.71
N SER A 794 -37.33 -11.37 -45.85
CA SER A 794 -38.31 -11.99 -44.94
C SER A 794 -38.29 -13.55 -44.94
N ASP A 795 -39.17 -14.35 -44.31
CA ASP A 795 -40.61 -14.17 -44.02
C ASP A 795 -41.26 -15.09 -42.94
N THR A 796 -42.50 -14.71 -42.58
CA THR A 796 -43.67 -15.38 -41.93
C THR A 796 -43.68 -16.72 -41.12
N ASP A 797 -44.38 -16.63 -39.97
CA ASP A 797 -45.53 -17.44 -39.46
C ASP A 797 -45.51 -18.89 -38.90
N ASN A 798 -46.30 -19.02 -37.79
CA ASN A 798 -47.18 -20.14 -37.36
C ASN A 798 -46.59 -21.51 -36.90
N GLU A 799 -47.28 -22.34 -36.08
CA GLU A 799 -48.30 -22.19 -35.00
C GLU A 799 -48.47 -23.59 -34.29
N LEU A 800 -49.26 -23.66 -33.20
CA LEU A 800 -49.89 -24.87 -32.58
C LEU A 800 -49.02 -25.80 -31.70
N LEU A 801 -49.43 -26.00 -30.42
CA LEU A 801 -50.03 -27.23 -29.82
C LEU A 801 -49.00 -28.37 -29.54
N ASP A 802 -49.02 -29.13 -28.43
CA ASP A 802 -49.96 -29.29 -27.30
C ASP A 802 -49.11 -29.50 -25.98
N SER A 803 -49.48 -29.98 -24.78
CA SER A 803 -50.62 -30.73 -24.21
C SER A 803 -50.87 -30.45 -22.70
N SER A 804 -51.98 -30.99 -22.22
CA SER A 804 -52.46 -31.17 -20.82
C SER A 804 -51.76 -32.35 -20.09
N VAL A 805 -52.06 -32.79 -18.84
CA VAL A 805 -53.29 -32.79 -18.02
C VAL A 805 -52.99 -32.89 -16.49
N ASP A 806 -53.95 -32.46 -15.65
CA ASP A 806 -54.32 -33.00 -14.31
C ASP A 806 -53.34 -33.02 -13.11
N ASP A 807 -53.77 -32.88 -11.84
CA ASP A 807 -55.04 -32.30 -11.30
C ASP A 807 -54.92 -31.87 -9.80
N ARG A 808 -55.82 -30.96 -9.39
CA ARG A 808 -56.49 -30.75 -8.07
C ARG A 808 -55.79 -30.94 -6.68
N ARG A 809 -56.10 -29.94 -5.81
CA ARG A 809 -56.59 -30.06 -4.39
C ARG A 809 -55.60 -30.25 -3.21
N GLU A 810 -55.88 -29.78 -1.98
CA GLU A 810 -56.80 -28.72 -1.46
C GLU A 810 -56.37 -28.21 -0.04
N SER A 811 -56.73 -26.96 0.27
CA SER A 811 -57.09 -26.36 1.59
C SER A 811 -56.36 -26.61 2.95
N ARG A 812 -56.12 -25.48 3.67
CA ARG A 812 -56.36 -25.21 5.14
C ARG A 812 -55.53 -26.00 6.19
N ALA A 813 -54.88 -25.37 7.18
CA ALA A 813 -55.38 -24.65 8.39
C ALA A 813 -56.07 -25.61 9.42
N MET A 814 -55.96 -25.48 10.75
CA MET A 814 -55.99 -24.27 11.61
C MET A 814 -55.64 -24.61 13.10
N SER A 815 -55.48 -23.60 13.98
CA SER A 815 -55.54 -23.62 15.49
C SER A 815 -54.51 -24.48 16.26
N ASP A 816 -53.83 -24.03 17.33
CA ASP A 816 -54.17 -23.23 18.55
C ASP A 816 -54.78 -24.03 19.71
N ILE A 817 -54.24 -23.85 20.95
CA ILE A 817 -54.94 -23.65 22.25
C ILE A 817 -53.94 -23.69 23.44
N GLU A 818 -54.27 -22.97 24.52
CA GLU A 818 -53.52 -22.82 25.79
C GLU A 818 -54.04 -23.78 26.89
N GLU A 819 -53.33 -23.97 28.01
CA GLU A 819 -53.94 -23.78 29.36
C GLU A 819 -52.98 -23.83 30.58
N TYR A 820 -53.24 -22.89 31.51
CA TYR A 820 -53.25 -22.92 33.00
C TYR A 820 -52.14 -23.54 33.90
N THR A 821 -52.04 -22.94 35.11
CA THR A 821 -51.25 -23.39 36.28
C THR A 821 -51.88 -22.85 37.58
N GLN A 822 -51.97 -23.62 38.68
CA GLN A 822 -52.22 -23.05 40.02
C GLN A 822 -51.95 -24.01 41.22
N LYS A 823 -51.54 -23.40 42.37
CA LYS A 823 -51.59 -23.92 43.77
C LYS A 823 -50.69 -25.13 44.13
N THR A 824 -50.26 -25.36 45.39
CA THR A 824 -50.44 -24.63 46.69
C THR A 824 -49.17 -24.73 47.57
N SER A 825 -49.14 -24.04 48.72
CA SER A 825 -48.11 -24.11 49.77
C SER A 825 -48.35 -25.24 50.79
N ASP A 826 -47.33 -25.56 51.60
CA ASP A 826 -47.37 -25.59 53.09
C ASP A 826 -45.93 -25.82 53.67
N GLU A 827 -45.76 -25.94 54.99
CA GLU A 827 -44.56 -25.51 55.75
C GLU A 827 -43.86 -26.62 56.60
N TYR A 828 -42.77 -26.27 57.31
CA TYR A 828 -41.84 -27.08 58.17
C TYR A 828 -40.79 -27.93 57.40
N ASP A 829 -39.57 -28.19 57.90
CA ASP A 829 -38.95 -27.90 59.22
C ASP A 829 -37.51 -27.33 59.06
N GLY A 830 -37.00 -26.61 60.07
CA GLY A 830 -35.78 -25.78 59.97
C GLY A 830 -34.66 -26.11 60.96
N GLN A 831 -33.66 -26.89 60.52
CA GLN A 831 -32.32 -26.90 61.15
C GLN A 831 -31.19 -27.32 60.18
N HIS A 832 -31.49 -28.15 59.18
CA HIS A 832 -30.51 -28.65 58.21
C HIS A 832 -30.00 -27.58 57.20
N ASP A 833 -30.57 -26.38 57.27
CA ASP A 833 -30.70 -25.48 56.13
C ASP A 833 -29.49 -24.54 55.94
N LYS A 834 -28.70 -24.22 56.98
CA LYS A 834 -27.59 -23.25 56.84
C LYS A 834 -26.45 -23.72 55.91
N LYS A 835 -26.24 -25.03 55.73
CA LYS A 835 -25.28 -25.56 54.74
C LYS A 835 -25.93 -25.76 53.36
N MET A 836 -27.21 -26.13 53.29
CA MET A 836 -27.95 -26.18 52.02
C MET A 836 -28.13 -24.78 51.42
N ALA A 837 -28.48 -23.77 52.21
CA ALA A 837 -28.73 -22.42 51.76
C ALA A 837 -27.53 -21.76 51.06
N LEU A 838 -26.28 -22.08 51.42
CA LEU A 838 -25.11 -21.56 50.70
C LEU A 838 -24.96 -22.24 49.33
N GLY A 839 -25.07 -23.57 49.27
CA GLY A 839 -25.05 -24.33 48.02
C GLY A 839 -26.22 -24.00 47.10
N TRP A 840 -27.42 -23.76 47.66
CA TRP A 840 -28.62 -23.31 46.96
C TRP A 840 -28.48 -21.87 46.46
N ARG A 841 -27.90 -20.96 47.24
CA ARG A 841 -27.56 -19.61 46.76
C ARG A 841 -26.51 -19.63 45.66
N LEU A 842 -25.47 -20.45 45.75
CA LEU A 842 -24.51 -20.65 44.66
C LEU A 842 -25.16 -21.30 43.43
N GLY A 843 -26.08 -22.25 43.63
CA GLY A 843 -26.87 -22.85 42.58
C GLY A 843 -27.77 -21.83 41.88
N ILE A 844 -28.38 -20.92 42.63
CA ILE A 844 -29.18 -19.80 42.11
C ILE A 844 -28.29 -18.77 41.41
N TYR A 845 -27.13 -18.38 41.94
CA TYR A 845 -26.22 -17.47 41.24
C TYR A 845 -25.58 -18.12 39.99
N GLY A 846 -25.35 -19.44 40.02
CA GLY A 846 -24.93 -20.22 38.87
C GLY A 846 -26.04 -20.37 37.82
N ALA A 847 -27.28 -20.58 38.24
CA ALA A 847 -28.45 -20.63 37.37
C ALA A 847 -28.79 -19.26 36.77
N LEU A 848 -28.80 -18.19 37.59
CA LEU A 848 -28.97 -16.82 37.12
C LEU A 848 -27.81 -16.40 36.22
N GLY A 849 -26.57 -16.77 36.54
CA GLY A 849 -25.41 -16.50 35.70
C GLY A 849 -25.45 -17.28 34.38
N THR A 850 -25.85 -18.56 34.38
CA THR A 850 -26.02 -19.33 33.13
C THR A 850 -27.24 -18.86 32.34
N VAL A 851 -28.31 -18.41 32.97
CA VAL A 851 -29.46 -17.78 32.31
C VAL A 851 -29.11 -16.40 31.75
N GLU A 852 -28.36 -15.57 32.48
CA GLU A 852 -27.84 -14.28 32.00
C GLU A 852 -26.87 -14.50 30.83
N CYS A 853 -25.94 -15.46 30.95
CA CYS A 853 -25.04 -15.84 29.87
C CYS A 853 -25.82 -16.41 28.66
N TRP A 854 -26.84 -17.23 28.88
CA TRP A 854 -27.66 -17.80 27.80
C TRP A 854 -28.55 -16.76 27.13
N LEU A 855 -29.10 -15.79 27.89
CA LEU A 855 -29.77 -14.60 27.35
C LEU A 855 -28.79 -13.71 26.59
N PHE A 856 -27.63 -13.39 27.16
CA PHE A 856 -26.63 -12.54 26.52
C PHE A 856 -26.06 -13.20 25.26
N LEU A 857 -25.77 -14.50 25.30
CA LEU A 857 -25.42 -15.31 24.13
C LEU A 857 -26.56 -15.31 23.12
N SER A 858 -27.74 -15.80 23.45
CA SER A 858 -28.84 -15.94 22.48
C SER A 858 -29.25 -14.60 21.87
N VAL A 859 -29.40 -13.55 22.68
CA VAL A 859 -29.78 -12.20 22.22
C VAL A 859 -28.65 -11.56 21.41
N SER A 860 -27.39 -11.60 21.85
CA SER A 860 -26.28 -11.02 21.09
C SER A 860 -25.98 -11.80 19.81
N PHE A 861 -26.08 -13.13 19.85
CA PHE A 861 -25.93 -14.03 18.71
C PHE A 861 -27.04 -13.79 17.68
N LEU A 862 -28.32 -13.82 18.09
CA LEU A 862 -29.45 -13.55 17.20
C LEU A 862 -29.38 -12.13 16.64
N LEU A 863 -29.09 -11.11 17.46
CA LEU A 863 -28.95 -9.74 16.98
C LEU A 863 -27.78 -9.58 16.01
N SER A 864 -26.60 -10.16 16.26
CA SER A 864 -25.46 -10.05 15.33
C SER A 864 -25.71 -10.84 14.03
N LEU A 865 -26.26 -12.06 14.14
CA LEU A 865 -26.50 -12.95 12.99
C LEU A 865 -27.63 -12.41 12.10
N ILE A 866 -28.70 -11.85 12.68
CA ILE A 866 -29.77 -11.19 11.92
C ILE A 866 -29.31 -9.81 11.41
N SER A 867 -28.80 -8.94 12.29
CA SER A 867 -28.50 -7.54 11.94
C SER A 867 -27.29 -7.40 11.02
N LEU A 868 -26.24 -8.21 11.17
CA LEU A 868 -25.02 -8.07 10.36
C LEU A 868 -25.06 -8.92 9.10
N ALA A 869 -25.46 -10.20 9.18
CA ALA A 869 -25.44 -11.07 8.01
C ALA A 869 -26.59 -10.76 7.04
N PHE A 870 -27.84 -10.73 7.50
CA PHE A 870 -28.97 -10.47 6.60
C PHE A 870 -29.00 -9.01 6.14
N ALA A 871 -28.91 -8.01 7.02
CA ALA A 871 -28.93 -6.62 6.56
C ALA A 871 -27.70 -6.25 5.71
N GLY A 872 -26.52 -6.82 6.00
CA GLY A 872 -25.32 -6.64 5.18
C GLY A 872 -25.44 -7.26 3.79
N LEU A 873 -25.91 -8.51 3.69
CA LEU A 873 -26.15 -9.19 2.40
C LEU A 873 -27.23 -8.47 1.59
N SER A 874 -28.40 -8.19 2.20
CA SER A 874 -29.51 -7.52 1.53
C SER A 874 -29.17 -6.10 1.11
N ALA A 875 -28.43 -5.32 1.91
CA ALA A 875 -27.95 -4.01 1.49
C ALA A 875 -26.93 -4.10 0.34
N SER A 876 -26.03 -5.10 0.36
CA SER A 876 -25.04 -5.30 -0.71
C SER A 876 -25.63 -5.87 -2.01
N TYR A 877 -26.83 -6.46 -1.96
CA TYR A 877 -27.63 -6.80 -3.14
C TYR A 877 -28.44 -5.58 -3.63
N ASN A 878 -29.29 -5.03 -2.76
CA ASN A 878 -30.22 -3.91 -3.05
C ASN A 878 -29.52 -2.59 -3.45
N LEU A 879 -28.20 -2.46 -3.25
CA LEU A 879 -27.41 -1.31 -3.68
C LEU A 879 -26.52 -1.61 -4.91
N HIS A 880 -26.32 -2.88 -5.27
CA HIS A 880 -25.55 -3.28 -6.45
C HIS A 880 -26.46 -3.49 -7.67
N SER A 881 -27.46 -4.36 -7.58
CA SER A 881 -28.31 -4.72 -8.73
C SER A 881 -29.05 -3.49 -9.30
N PRO A 882 -29.74 -2.64 -8.50
CA PRO A 882 -30.31 -1.40 -9.02
C PRO A 882 -29.29 -0.38 -9.55
N LEU A 883 -28.02 -0.43 -9.11
CA LEU A 883 -26.97 0.44 -9.64
C LEU A 883 -26.47 -0.06 -11.00
N LEU A 884 -26.35 -1.38 -11.18
CA LEU A 884 -26.03 -2.02 -12.45
C LEU A 884 -27.15 -1.75 -13.49
N HIS A 885 -28.40 -2.03 -13.10
CA HIS A 885 -29.62 -1.83 -13.88
C HIS A 885 -29.76 -0.41 -14.46
N ASN A 886 -29.54 0.60 -13.62
CA ASN A 886 -29.61 2.02 -14.02
C ASN A 886 -28.37 2.48 -14.80
N LEU A 887 -27.21 1.89 -14.57
CA LEU A 887 -26.00 2.17 -15.34
C LEU A 887 -26.19 1.69 -16.78
N PHE A 888 -26.57 0.43 -16.98
CA PHE A 888 -26.79 -0.16 -18.31
C PHE A 888 -27.86 0.60 -19.10
N ARG A 889 -28.92 1.11 -18.46
CA ARG A 889 -29.98 1.93 -19.09
C ARG A 889 -29.65 3.42 -19.25
N SER A 890 -28.48 3.89 -18.82
CA SER A 890 -28.09 5.30 -18.99
C SER A 890 -27.74 5.65 -20.46
N PRO A 891 -28.01 6.89 -20.93
CA PRO A 891 -27.84 7.27 -22.34
C PRO A 891 -26.36 7.39 -22.73
N MET A 892 -26.06 7.28 -24.04
CA MET A 892 -24.68 7.26 -24.55
C MET A 892 -23.85 8.46 -24.08
N SER A 893 -24.44 9.66 -24.08
CA SER A 893 -23.81 10.91 -23.63
C SER A 893 -23.36 10.91 -22.16
N PHE A 894 -23.89 10.02 -21.31
CA PHE A 894 -23.37 9.82 -19.95
C PHE A 894 -21.96 9.22 -19.96
N TYR A 895 -21.69 8.28 -20.88
CA TYR A 895 -20.40 7.61 -21.03
C TYR A 895 -19.37 8.51 -21.70
N ASP A 896 -19.78 9.29 -22.71
CA ASP A 896 -18.90 10.24 -23.40
C ASP A 896 -18.43 11.38 -22.47
N THR A 897 -19.26 11.77 -21.49
CA THR A 897 -18.96 12.86 -20.53
C THR A 897 -18.39 12.39 -19.19
N THR A 898 -18.62 11.13 -18.80
CA THR A 898 -18.17 10.59 -17.49
C THR A 898 -17.00 9.62 -17.68
N PRO A 899 -15.75 10.01 -17.34
CA PRO A 899 -14.60 9.15 -17.57
C PRO A 899 -14.75 7.82 -16.83
N LEU A 900 -14.64 6.72 -17.57
CA LEU A 900 -14.93 5.33 -17.16
C LEU A 900 -14.31 4.95 -15.80
N GLY A 901 -13.08 5.41 -15.53
CA GLY A 901 -12.42 5.22 -14.23
C GLY A 901 -13.21 5.74 -13.02
N ARG A 902 -14.02 6.81 -13.15
CA ARG A 902 -14.93 7.28 -12.09
C ARG A 902 -16.12 6.35 -11.88
N ILE A 903 -16.64 5.75 -12.95
CA ILE A 903 -17.75 4.77 -12.90
C ILE A 903 -17.23 3.49 -12.24
N LEU A 904 -16.13 2.93 -12.74
CA LEU A 904 -15.46 1.75 -12.18
C LEU A 904 -15.10 1.91 -10.71
N ASN A 905 -14.51 3.05 -10.33
CA ASN A 905 -14.16 3.34 -8.94
C ASN A 905 -15.40 3.43 -8.04
N ARG A 906 -16.56 3.85 -8.56
CA ARG A 906 -17.85 3.78 -7.83
C ARG A 906 -18.37 2.34 -7.71
N CYS A 907 -18.44 1.59 -8.81
CA CYS A 907 -18.89 0.19 -8.82
C CYS A 907 -18.01 -0.71 -7.93
N ALA A 908 -16.69 -0.51 -7.93
CA ALA A 908 -15.74 -1.22 -7.07
C ALA A 908 -15.77 -0.76 -5.60
N LYS A 909 -16.16 0.50 -5.32
CA LYS A 909 -16.35 1.01 -3.95
C LYS A 909 -17.67 0.62 -3.30
N VAL A 910 -18.57 -0.10 -3.99
CA VAL A 910 -19.71 -0.80 -3.37
C VAL A 910 -19.19 -2.01 -2.57
N ARG A 911 -18.46 -1.73 -1.48
CA ARG A 911 -18.05 -2.74 -0.49
C ARG A 911 -19.27 -3.19 0.33
N PRO A 912 -19.37 -4.48 0.69
CA PRO A 912 -20.42 -4.98 1.59
C PRO A 912 -20.28 -4.46 3.03
N LEU A 913 -19.18 -3.78 3.36
CA LEU A 913 -18.94 -3.12 4.65
C LEU A 913 -18.58 -1.65 4.43
N VAL A 914 -19.55 -0.78 4.69
CA VAL A 914 -19.35 0.64 4.97
C VAL A 914 -19.80 0.88 6.42
N PRO A 915 -18.91 1.17 7.38
CA PRO A 915 -19.35 1.80 8.61
C PRO A 915 -19.97 3.16 8.23
N LEU A 916 -21.20 3.40 8.65
CA LEU A 916 -22.12 4.40 8.08
C LEU A 916 -21.70 5.89 8.21
N SER A 917 -20.50 6.19 8.69
CA SER A 917 -19.99 7.53 8.95
C SER A 917 -19.44 8.28 7.72
N GLN A 918 -19.03 7.58 6.64
CA GLN A 918 -18.35 8.20 5.50
C GLN A 918 -19.07 7.99 4.17
N GLY A 919 -19.98 8.91 3.82
CA GLY A 919 -20.64 8.99 2.52
C GLY A 919 -21.35 10.33 2.30
N PRO A 920 -21.45 10.83 1.04
CA PRO A 920 -22.01 12.15 0.75
C PRO A 920 -23.53 12.25 1.00
N HIS A 921 -24.02 13.49 1.07
CA HIS A 921 -25.31 13.97 1.64
C HIS A 921 -26.56 13.06 1.64
N LYS A 922 -26.79 12.20 0.65
CA LYS A 922 -27.92 11.24 0.69
C LYS A 922 -27.74 10.18 1.79
N GLY A 923 -26.51 9.72 2.04
CA GLY A 923 -26.20 8.74 3.11
C GLY A 923 -26.58 9.26 4.50
N ARG A 924 -26.36 10.54 4.77
CA ARG A 924 -26.71 11.21 6.04
C ARG A 924 -28.23 11.18 6.35
N ARG A 925 -29.11 11.00 5.37
CA ARG A 925 -30.57 10.81 5.62
C ARG A 925 -30.89 9.39 6.10
N LEU A 926 -30.13 8.39 5.64
CA LEU A 926 -30.30 7.00 6.08
C LEU A 926 -29.59 6.75 7.42
N SER A 927 -28.36 7.25 7.62
CA SER A 927 -27.68 7.18 8.93
C SER A 927 -28.54 7.85 10.00
N ARG A 928 -29.01 9.10 9.78
CA ARG A 928 -29.89 9.78 10.74
C ARG A 928 -31.18 9.02 11.01
N ARG A 929 -31.76 8.29 10.04
CA ARG A 929 -32.91 7.40 10.31
C ARG A 929 -32.50 6.24 11.21
N CYS A 930 -31.44 5.51 10.88
CA CYS A 930 -30.95 4.39 11.70
C CYS A 930 -30.49 4.82 13.11
N GLU A 931 -29.83 5.96 13.23
CA GLU A 931 -29.43 6.59 14.49
C GLU A 931 -30.65 7.07 15.28
N THR A 932 -31.69 7.63 14.61
CA THR A 932 -32.97 7.95 15.26
C THR A 932 -33.69 6.70 15.76
N TYR A 933 -33.67 5.59 15.02
CA TYR A 933 -34.21 4.31 15.48
C TYR A 933 -33.41 3.74 16.65
N ARG A 934 -32.07 3.77 16.60
CA ARG A 934 -31.19 3.34 17.69
C ARG A 934 -31.42 4.18 18.95
N CYS A 935 -31.42 5.51 18.84
CA CYS A 935 -31.71 6.42 19.94
C CYS A 935 -33.14 6.28 20.47
N ARG A 936 -34.16 6.02 19.62
CA ARG A 936 -35.53 5.73 20.07
C ARG A 936 -35.59 4.44 20.89
N LEU A 937 -34.92 3.38 20.43
CA LEU A 937 -34.88 2.09 21.14
C LEU A 937 -34.14 2.24 22.48
N THR A 938 -33.01 2.95 22.51
CA THR A 938 -32.28 3.23 23.76
C THR A 938 -33.05 4.17 24.71
N MET A 939 -33.76 5.18 24.21
CA MET A 939 -34.60 6.04 25.07
C MET A 939 -35.84 5.32 25.62
N MET A 940 -36.44 4.42 24.85
CA MET A 940 -37.58 3.60 25.31
C MET A 940 -37.25 2.70 26.51
N LEU A 941 -35.96 2.36 26.69
CA LEU A 941 -35.48 1.55 27.81
C LEU A 941 -35.05 2.37 29.05
N ILE A 942 -35.03 3.70 28.98
CA ILE A 942 -34.36 4.56 29.99
C ILE A 942 -35.29 5.62 30.61
N VAL A 943 -36.43 5.96 30.00
CA VAL A 943 -37.26 7.11 30.45
C VAL A 943 -38.72 6.74 30.78
N PRO A 944 -39.20 6.96 32.02
CA PRO A 944 -40.59 6.78 32.40
C PRO A 944 -41.59 7.62 31.57
N THR A 945 -42.76 7.03 31.30
CA THR A 945 -43.63 7.34 30.14
C THR A 945 -44.50 8.60 30.23
N ARG A 946 -44.05 9.68 30.88
CA ARG A 946 -44.83 10.94 31.03
C ARG A 946 -44.32 12.17 30.27
N GLY A 947 -43.06 12.21 29.80
CA GLY A 947 -42.51 13.39 29.11
C GLY A 947 -42.93 13.57 27.64
N VAL A 948 -43.19 12.48 26.91
CA VAL A 948 -43.13 12.44 25.44
C VAL A 948 -44.21 13.28 24.74
N ARG A 949 -45.39 13.47 25.35
CA ARG A 949 -46.52 14.17 24.71
C ARG A 949 -46.27 15.67 24.45
N ARG A 950 -45.32 16.33 25.14
CA ARG A 950 -45.03 17.77 24.95
C ARG A 950 -44.03 18.10 23.83
N LEU A 951 -43.26 17.14 23.29
CA LEU A 951 -42.33 17.43 22.18
C LEU A 951 -43.01 17.35 20.78
N ASN A 952 -43.98 16.46 20.60
CA ASN A 952 -44.59 16.20 19.29
C ASN A 952 -45.38 17.40 18.71
N SER A 953 -45.76 18.40 19.52
CA SER A 953 -46.46 19.60 19.04
C SER A 953 -45.54 20.64 18.41
N LYS A 954 -44.26 20.72 18.81
CA LYS A 954 -43.29 21.66 18.22
C LYS A 954 -42.66 21.14 16.92
N PHE A 955 -42.49 19.83 16.77
CA PHE A 955 -41.90 19.20 15.58
C PHE A 955 -42.84 19.09 14.36
N ARG A 956 -43.98 19.79 14.37
CA ARG A 956 -44.98 19.79 13.27
C ARG A 956 -45.18 21.18 12.62
N LYS A 957 -44.25 22.11 12.87
CA LYS A 957 -44.19 23.47 12.29
C LYS A 957 -42.77 23.85 11.80
N LEU A 958 -41.94 22.85 11.54
CA LEU A 958 -40.61 22.88 10.90
C LEU A 958 -40.48 21.62 10.03
#